data_AF-A0A524EDF8-F1
#
_entry.id   AF-A0A524EDF8-F1
#
_cell.length_a   1.000
_cell.length_b   1.000
_cell.length_c   1.000
_cell.angle_alpha   90.00
_cell.angle_beta   90.00
_cell.angle_gamma   90.00
#
_symmetry.space_group_name_H-M   'P 1'
#
loop_
_entity.id
_entity.type
_entity.pdbx_description
1 polymer ?
#
loop_
_entity_poly.entity_id
_entity_poly.type
_entity_poly.pdbx_seq_one_letter_code
_entity_poly.pdbx_strand_id
1 'polypeptide(L)'
;MKYWVFVIVILLLVVPSKLSNRAIEHQHEPTHLSQDELNSVSREWSVHVAFVNYQQHLIDESSILENLPTSRSYTIADEQLEYSISYDITFASQSYASELEDVIMNSSFSGMETGSLLDEDALEHQKAHPNDPQRIFYPRDGRVIDAYLVEDWIHDNPVVEAPKPGYVLYFLNYSKLDSSDHSIEHWYDYHPADPDSEEEQDWFRLEWDNSLNPSVELQYPAFGGRYNFFVIDPSADQWYLRWARIWWDEGPDYSNSPEYCTKDLEDKMNSLNPEDPQRAVKLSRYLNEWAYDPVNYLFFPNQNSPTSFVDSGFLKGLVFAMDVDDGVTVDSLRWVTDAYMQQTYLEQLLPFIDWEVDIEFLDIAAYPDWDELFWDHATESSGKIIVDGLSMFNDIYENMRYQYVDIFAEDINVFGVVFIKKNMEMHVYGRQYTGLGGGGQTCIWKSWERYYRADGVTPKSGISSVQLHETMHAIGIGHTWDTHHYVGDFSLSPMGYFASYNGTGAFDKNWVQSTFVDQMEVRLASRYQKHAGNIEESALQKTAYAHDRILQYWGIAHHEYSKMNWSACHSALKDANDWLTRAIYSMYDQELPVIKEWAFIQNSSSEGQNILWAKGHDNLSGVDNVTAHIEIDSVETIYVCENHQGNWSTGIGAIPSDSYVRIWVKATDWAMNSAFSDVVELGVASAGLPFPEIIIVSVAILTIAAALFVWQRRRARPEI
;
A
#
# COMPACT_ATOMS: atom_id res chain seq x y z
N MET A 1 -56.01 -15.36 -25.18
CA MET A 1 -56.48 -16.72 -24.83
C MET A 1 -56.20 -17.62 -26.03
N LYS A 2 -55.49 -18.74 -26.00
CA LYS A 2 -54.71 -19.45 -24.99
C LYS A 2 -54.01 -20.59 -25.79
N TYR A 3 -52.70 -20.75 -25.61
CA TYR A 3 -51.86 -21.95 -25.81
C TYR A 3 -51.87 -22.69 -27.16
N TRP A 4 -50.88 -22.35 -28.01
CA TRP A 4 -50.17 -23.32 -28.88
C TRP A 4 -48.72 -22.81 -29.02
N VAL A 5 -47.78 -23.45 -28.32
CA VAL A 5 -46.32 -23.60 -28.58
C VAL A 5 -45.71 -24.01 -27.23
N PHE A 6 -45.68 -25.32 -26.92
CA PHE A 6 -44.79 -25.88 -25.87
C PHE A 6 -44.73 -27.42 -25.95
N VAL A 7 -44.45 -27.99 -27.14
CA VAL A 7 -44.29 -29.45 -27.31
C VAL A 7 -42.97 -29.83 -28.03
N ILE A 8 -42.08 -28.87 -28.33
CA ILE A 8 -40.82 -29.17 -29.06
C ILE A 8 -39.56 -29.11 -28.17
N VAL A 9 -39.67 -28.80 -26.86
CA VAL A 9 -38.49 -28.66 -25.97
C VAL A 9 -38.20 -29.92 -25.12
N ILE A 10 -39.11 -30.91 -25.05
CA ILE A 10 -38.94 -32.08 -24.15
C ILE A 10 -38.32 -33.31 -24.85
N LEU A 11 -37.97 -33.24 -26.14
CA LEU A 11 -37.39 -34.36 -26.89
C LEU A 11 -35.91 -34.20 -27.29
N LEU A 12 -35.21 -33.20 -26.74
CA LEU A 12 -33.78 -32.95 -27.01
C LEU A 12 -32.85 -33.01 -25.77
N LEU A 13 -33.31 -33.52 -24.62
CA LEU A 13 -32.49 -33.60 -23.39
C LEU A 13 -32.42 -35.00 -22.76
N VAL A 14 -32.44 -36.06 -23.56
CA VAL A 14 -32.01 -37.39 -23.10
C VAL A 14 -31.19 -38.08 -24.19
N VAL A 15 -29.93 -37.66 -24.32
CA VAL A 15 -28.87 -38.52 -24.85
C VAL A 15 -27.93 -38.80 -23.68
N PRO A 16 -27.81 -40.04 -23.19
CA PRO A 16 -26.75 -40.40 -22.26
C PRO A 16 -25.44 -40.40 -23.07
N SER A 17 -24.72 -39.30 -23.06
CA SER A 17 -23.32 -39.29 -23.49
C SER A 17 -22.53 -40.12 -22.48
N LYS A 18 -22.29 -41.39 -22.82
CA LYS A 18 -21.15 -42.15 -22.30
C LYS A 18 -19.88 -41.44 -22.76
N LEU A 19 -19.51 -40.36 -22.09
CA LEU A 19 -18.14 -39.87 -22.12
C LEU A 19 -17.33 -40.80 -21.22
N SER A 20 -16.57 -41.64 -21.90
CA SER A 20 -15.45 -42.38 -21.33
C SER A 20 -14.55 -41.41 -20.56
N ASN A 21 -14.57 -41.49 -19.23
CA ASN A 21 -13.45 -41.04 -18.39
C ASN A 21 -12.22 -41.87 -18.76
N ARG A 22 -11.52 -41.47 -19.82
CA ARG A 22 -10.08 -41.71 -19.87
C ARG A 22 -9.50 -40.66 -18.95
N ALA A 23 -9.12 -41.08 -17.75
CA ALA A 23 -8.15 -40.34 -16.96
C ALA A 23 -6.99 -40.01 -17.92
N ILE A 24 -6.78 -38.74 -18.17
CA ILE A 24 -5.48 -38.28 -18.66
C ILE A 24 -4.58 -38.51 -17.47
N GLU A 25 -3.86 -39.62 -17.50
CA GLU A 25 -2.76 -39.90 -16.58
C GLU A 25 -1.69 -38.86 -16.92
N HIS A 26 -1.78 -37.69 -16.30
CA HIS A 26 -0.66 -36.76 -16.25
C HIS A 26 0.43 -37.47 -15.45
N GLN A 27 1.37 -38.08 -16.15
CA GLN A 27 2.68 -38.34 -15.58
C GLN A 27 3.30 -36.97 -15.31
N HIS A 28 3.03 -36.41 -14.12
CA HIS A 28 3.98 -35.51 -13.49
C HIS A 28 5.15 -36.38 -13.08
N GLU A 29 6.22 -36.36 -13.88
CA GLU A 29 7.52 -36.64 -13.29
C GLU A 29 7.72 -35.60 -12.19
N PRO A 30 7.92 -36.01 -10.92
CA PRO A 30 8.25 -35.07 -9.87
C PRO A 30 9.55 -34.39 -10.30
N THR A 31 9.42 -33.15 -10.76
CA THR A 31 10.57 -32.32 -11.06
C THR A 31 11.12 -31.97 -9.69
N HIS A 32 12.15 -32.69 -9.25
CA HIS A 32 12.87 -32.33 -8.05
C HIS A 32 13.52 -30.97 -8.32
N LEU A 33 12.80 -29.90 -8.01
CA LEU A 33 13.32 -28.55 -7.99
C LEU A 33 14.52 -28.55 -7.05
N SER A 34 15.65 -28.05 -7.55
CA SER A 34 16.86 -27.84 -6.78
C SER A 34 16.61 -26.91 -5.59
N GLN A 35 17.47 -26.97 -4.58
CA GLN A 35 17.37 -26.09 -3.40
C GLN A 35 17.45 -24.59 -3.77
N ASP A 36 18.06 -24.26 -4.91
CA ASP A 36 18.17 -22.88 -5.41
C ASP A 36 16.87 -22.41 -6.11
N GLU A 37 16.14 -23.32 -6.76
CA GLU A 37 14.80 -23.05 -7.32
C GLU A 37 13.71 -22.92 -6.23
N LEU A 38 14.03 -23.33 -5.01
CA LEU A 38 13.11 -23.32 -3.87
C LEU A 38 13.04 -22.02 -3.11
N ASN A 39 14.14 -21.31 -3.12
CA ASN A 39 14.30 -20.08 -2.37
C ASN A 39 14.24 -18.87 -3.32
N SER A 40 13.65 -19.04 -4.51
CA SER A 40 13.58 -17.98 -5.50
C SER A 40 12.20 -17.79 -6.10
N VAL A 41 11.87 -16.53 -6.40
CA VAL A 41 10.72 -16.16 -7.24
C VAL A 41 11.26 -15.31 -8.39
N SER A 42 10.81 -15.64 -9.60
CA SER A 42 11.14 -14.90 -10.82
C SER A 42 9.88 -14.31 -11.45
N ARG A 43 9.94 -13.03 -11.87
CA ARG A 43 8.83 -12.31 -12.50
C ARG A 43 9.29 -11.61 -13.76
N GLU A 44 8.40 -11.56 -14.74
CA GLU A 44 8.58 -10.79 -15.96
C GLU A 44 7.82 -9.47 -15.84
N TRP A 45 8.54 -8.36 -15.99
CA TRP A 45 8.00 -7.00 -16.01
C TRP A 45 8.27 -6.35 -17.36
N SER A 46 7.47 -5.35 -17.71
CA SER A 46 7.63 -4.60 -18.96
C SER A 46 7.62 -3.09 -18.73
N VAL A 47 8.38 -2.35 -19.53
CA VAL A 47 8.35 -0.89 -19.61
C VAL A 47 8.05 -0.48 -21.05
N HIS A 48 6.96 0.25 -21.25
CA HIS A 48 6.68 0.88 -22.54
C HIS A 48 7.25 2.30 -22.55
N VAL A 49 8.08 2.63 -23.55
CA VAL A 49 8.58 3.98 -23.77
C VAL A 49 7.79 4.62 -24.91
N ALA A 50 6.99 5.64 -24.59
CA ALA A 50 6.08 6.30 -25.51
C ALA A 50 6.58 7.70 -25.88
N PHE A 51 6.86 7.93 -27.16
CA PHE A 51 7.27 9.25 -27.66
C PHE A 51 6.07 10.02 -28.21
N VAL A 52 5.86 11.25 -27.74
CA VAL A 52 4.80 12.18 -28.18
C VAL A 52 5.45 13.42 -28.80
N ASN A 53 4.98 13.86 -29.96
CA ASN A 53 5.56 14.97 -30.74
C ASN A 53 7.01 14.77 -31.23
N TYR A 54 7.52 13.54 -31.25
CA TYR A 54 8.79 13.21 -31.90
C TYR A 54 8.58 12.65 -33.32
N GLN A 55 9.53 12.95 -34.21
CA GLN A 55 9.61 12.30 -35.50
C GLN A 55 10.40 11.00 -35.38
N GLN A 56 9.77 9.85 -35.66
CA GLN A 56 10.39 8.52 -35.48
C GLN A 56 11.79 8.41 -36.11
N HIS A 57 12.01 8.97 -37.30
CA HIS A 57 13.32 8.89 -37.98
C HIS A 57 14.46 9.67 -37.31
N LEU A 58 14.16 10.50 -36.31
CA LEU A 58 15.16 11.22 -35.51
C LEU A 58 15.55 10.45 -34.24
N ILE A 59 14.85 9.35 -33.93
CA ILE A 59 15.09 8.52 -32.75
C ILE A 59 15.68 7.19 -33.19
N ASP A 60 16.84 6.86 -32.62
CA ASP A 60 17.48 5.55 -32.72
C ASP A 60 17.02 4.71 -31.54
N GLU A 61 16.05 3.82 -31.79
CA GLU A 61 15.41 2.98 -30.76
C GLU A 61 16.42 2.15 -29.95
N SER A 62 17.47 1.62 -30.60
CA SER A 62 18.54 0.88 -29.90
C SER A 62 19.30 1.74 -28.90
N SER A 63 19.57 3.00 -29.24
CA SER A 63 20.27 3.95 -28.36
C SER A 63 19.40 4.40 -27.19
N ILE A 64 18.07 4.44 -27.35
CA ILE A 64 17.14 4.73 -26.24
C ILE A 64 17.18 3.62 -25.17
N LEU A 65 17.30 2.37 -25.60
CA LEU A 65 17.30 1.21 -24.68
C LEU A 65 18.71 0.82 -24.21
N GLU A 66 19.75 1.46 -24.75
CA GLU A 66 21.15 1.21 -24.38
C GLU A 66 21.33 1.44 -22.87
N ASN A 67 21.98 0.53 -22.16
CA ASN A 67 22.26 0.59 -20.71
C ASN A 67 21.04 0.60 -19.76
N LEU A 68 19.80 0.53 -20.26
CA LEU A 68 18.66 0.28 -19.38
C LEU A 68 18.75 -1.15 -18.80
N PRO A 69 18.40 -1.35 -17.51
CA PRO A 69 18.53 -2.65 -16.87
C PRO A 69 17.55 -3.66 -17.46
N THR A 70 18.04 -4.82 -17.88
CA THR A 70 17.19 -5.93 -18.36
C THR A 70 16.79 -6.90 -17.25
N SER A 71 17.40 -6.78 -16.07
CA SER A 71 17.00 -7.52 -14.90
C SER A 71 17.42 -6.83 -13.60
N ARG A 72 16.76 -7.24 -12.51
CA ARG A 72 17.14 -6.96 -11.13
C ARG A 72 17.08 -8.23 -10.32
N SER A 73 18.03 -8.39 -9.41
CA SER A 73 17.99 -9.45 -8.40
C SER A 73 18.15 -8.83 -7.04
N TYR A 74 17.30 -9.26 -6.11
CA TYR A 74 17.35 -8.86 -4.72
C TYR A 74 17.48 -10.09 -3.85
N THR A 75 18.17 -9.96 -2.71
CA THR A 75 18.40 -11.05 -1.77
C THR A 75 17.96 -10.60 -0.39
N ILE A 76 17.12 -11.41 0.26
CA ILE A 76 16.65 -11.19 1.63
C ILE A 76 16.91 -12.46 2.41
N ALA A 77 17.82 -12.42 3.38
CA ALA A 77 18.29 -13.63 4.07
C ALA A 77 18.73 -14.72 3.07
N ASP A 78 18.02 -15.86 3.03
CA ASP A 78 18.29 -16.99 2.13
C ASP A 78 17.39 -17.00 0.86
N GLU A 79 16.56 -15.97 0.66
CA GLU A 79 15.55 -15.85 -0.40
C GLU A 79 16.04 -14.91 -1.52
N GLN A 80 15.72 -15.23 -2.78
CA GLN A 80 16.11 -14.48 -3.97
C GLN A 80 14.90 -14.07 -4.80
N LEU A 81 14.77 -12.78 -5.08
CA LEU A 81 13.76 -12.23 -5.98
C LEU A 81 14.43 -11.80 -7.28
N GLU A 82 13.99 -12.30 -8.42
CA GLU A 82 14.51 -11.94 -9.74
C GLU A 82 13.41 -11.32 -10.61
N TYR A 83 13.67 -10.13 -11.15
CA TYR A 83 12.77 -9.44 -12.05
C TYR A 83 13.45 -9.30 -13.41
N SER A 84 12.95 -10.00 -14.42
CA SER A 84 13.30 -9.78 -15.83
C SER A 84 12.54 -8.57 -16.35
N ILE A 85 13.21 -7.69 -17.10
CA ILE A 85 12.63 -6.44 -17.59
C ILE A 85 12.71 -6.40 -19.11
N SER A 86 11.55 -6.25 -19.74
CA SER A 86 11.38 -6.08 -21.18
C SER A 86 11.00 -4.64 -21.53
N TYR A 87 11.36 -4.19 -22.73
CA TYR A 87 11.12 -2.83 -23.19
C TYR A 87 10.47 -2.81 -24.56
N ASP A 88 9.46 -1.98 -24.73
CA ASP A 88 8.78 -1.72 -26.00
C ASP A 88 8.74 -0.22 -26.29
N ILE A 89 9.02 0.19 -27.52
CA ILE A 89 8.96 1.60 -27.93
C ILE A 89 7.72 1.85 -28.80
N THR A 90 7.00 2.94 -28.54
CA THR A 90 5.85 3.37 -29.32
C THR A 90 5.92 4.87 -29.61
N PHE A 91 5.45 5.27 -30.79
CA PHE A 91 5.30 6.67 -31.18
C PHE A 91 3.81 7.01 -31.24
N ALA A 92 3.41 8.06 -30.53
CA ALA A 92 2.03 8.52 -30.52
C ALA A 92 1.58 9.00 -31.90
N SER A 93 0.30 8.83 -32.19
CA SER A 93 -0.30 9.37 -33.41
C SER A 93 -0.35 10.90 -33.39
N GLN A 94 -0.39 11.54 -34.56
CA GLN A 94 -0.53 13.00 -34.64
C GLN A 94 -1.84 13.49 -33.99
N SER A 95 -2.93 12.72 -34.06
CA SER A 95 -4.20 13.09 -33.41
C SER A 95 -4.05 13.10 -31.89
N TYR A 96 -3.44 12.06 -31.32
CA TYR A 96 -3.14 12.01 -29.89
C TYR A 96 -2.30 13.21 -29.45
N ALA A 97 -1.22 13.49 -30.18
CA ALA A 97 -0.31 14.57 -29.83
C ALA A 97 -0.98 15.96 -29.91
N SER A 98 -1.95 16.13 -30.83
CA SER A 98 -2.75 17.36 -30.95
C SER A 98 -3.78 17.49 -29.82
N GLU A 99 -4.42 16.38 -29.42
CA GLU A 99 -5.35 16.37 -28.29
C GLU A 99 -4.63 16.65 -26.97
N LEU A 100 -3.45 16.07 -26.74
CA LEU A 100 -2.63 16.36 -25.56
C LEU A 100 -2.15 17.81 -25.56
N GLU A 101 -1.76 18.36 -26.71
CA GLU A 101 -1.44 19.79 -26.83
C GLU A 101 -2.63 20.67 -26.44
N ASP A 102 -3.85 20.36 -26.91
CA ASP A 102 -5.04 21.12 -26.53
C ASP A 102 -5.27 21.07 -25.01
N VAL A 103 -5.02 19.92 -24.37
CA VAL A 103 -5.08 19.79 -22.90
C VAL A 103 -4.06 20.69 -22.23
N ILE A 104 -2.78 20.59 -22.61
CA ILE A 104 -1.69 21.44 -22.09
C ILE A 104 -2.00 22.93 -22.25
N MET A 105 -2.54 23.34 -23.40
CA MET A 105 -2.88 24.73 -23.66
C MET A 105 -4.08 25.22 -22.84
N ASN A 106 -5.02 24.32 -22.53
CA ASN A 106 -6.19 24.63 -21.70
C ASN A 106 -5.88 24.57 -20.19
N SER A 107 -4.88 23.78 -19.79
CA SER A 107 -4.43 23.63 -18.40
C SER A 107 -3.25 24.53 -18.04
N SER A 108 -2.94 25.52 -18.89
CA SER A 108 -1.81 26.42 -18.67
C SER A 108 -2.19 27.89 -18.69
N PHE A 109 -1.37 28.69 -18.02
CA PHE A 109 -1.40 30.14 -18.10
C PHE A 109 0.00 30.68 -18.42
N SER A 110 0.04 31.83 -19.11
CA SER A 110 1.29 32.54 -19.38
C SER A 110 1.33 33.84 -18.62
N GLY A 111 2.49 34.19 -18.09
CA GLY A 111 2.66 35.45 -17.36
C GLY A 111 4.11 35.90 -17.26
N MET A 112 4.26 37.11 -16.71
CA MET A 112 5.55 37.62 -16.30
C MET A 112 5.82 37.18 -14.86
N GLU A 113 7.08 36.91 -14.54
CA GLU A 113 7.53 36.54 -13.18
C GLU A 113 6.74 35.34 -12.60
N THR A 114 6.30 34.41 -13.44
CA THR A 114 5.53 33.22 -13.02
C THR A 114 6.40 32.05 -12.61
N GLY A 115 7.72 32.14 -12.83
CA GLY A 115 8.68 31.07 -12.57
C GLY A 115 9.97 31.56 -11.94
N SER A 116 10.93 30.66 -11.77
CA SER A 116 12.21 30.93 -11.11
C SER A 116 13.41 30.57 -12.00
N LEU A 117 14.39 31.46 -12.07
CA LEU A 117 15.67 31.26 -12.74
C LEU A 117 16.77 31.11 -11.68
N LEU A 118 17.57 30.06 -11.82
CA LEU A 118 18.73 29.81 -10.97
C LEU A 118 19.96 30.63 -11.44
N ASP A 119 20.62 31.27 -10.49
CA ASP A 119 21.95 31.85 -10.64
C ASP A 119 23.00 30.86 -10.11
N GLU A 120 23.61 30.12 -11.04
CA GLU A 120 24.60 29.08 -10.73
C GLU A 120 25.85 29.64 -10.04
N ASP A 121 26.32 30.83 -10.44
CA ASP A 121 27.51 31.47 -9.85
C ASP A 121 27.25 31.84 -8.38
N ALA A 122 26.06 32.38 -8.08
CA ALA A 122 25.65 32.69 -6.72
C ALA A 122 25.50 31.41 -5.87
N LEU A 123 24.98 30.33 -6.45
CA LEU A 123 24.86 29.03 -5.77
C LEU A 123 26.23 28.43 -5.44
N GLU A 124 27.17 28.44 -6.39
CA GLU A 124 28.55 27.99 -6.17
C GLU A 124 29.24 28.80 -5.06
N HIS A 125 29.05 30.13 -5.05
CA HIS A 125 29.59 30.98 -4.00
C HIS A 125 29.00 30.64 -2.63
N GLN A 126 27.67 30.48 -2.54
CA GLN A 126 27.00 30.13 -1.29
C GLN A 126 27.44 28.76 -0.76
N LYS A 127 27.58 27.76 -1.64
CA LYS A 127 28.09 26.43 -1.27
C LYS A 127 29.51 26.49 -0.69
N ALA A 128 30.38 27.33 -1.28
CA ALA A 128 31.74 27.53 -0.78
C ALA A 128 31.80 28.38 0.51
N HIS A 129 30.79 29.21 0.76
CA HIS A 129 30.69 30.12 1.89
C HIS A 129 29.33 30.00 2.60
N PRO A 130 29.07 28.90 3.34
CA PRO A 130 27.75 28.61 3.90
C PRO A 130 27.24 29.64 4.93
N ASN A 131 28.11 30.57 5.38
CA ASN A 131 27.75 31.66 6.28
C ASN A 131 27.49 33.00 5.54
N ASP A 132 27.52 33.02 4.21
CA ASP A 132 27.32 34.19 3.36
C ASP A 132 26.17 33.95 2.36
N PRO A 133 24.90 34.00 2.82
CA PRO A 133 23.74 33.66 2.01
C PRO A 133 23.61 34.57 0.79
N GLN A 134 23.29 34.00 -0.36
CA GLN A 134 23.14 34.70 -1.63
C GLN A 134 21.67 34.69 -2.11
N ARG A 135 21.35 35.66 -2.96
CA ARG A 135 20.17 35.55 -3.83
C ARG A 135 20.55 34.66 -5.01
N ILE A 136 20.04 33.44 -5.02
CA ILE A 136 20.30 32.42 -6.04
C ILE A 136 19.12 32.26 -7.01
N PHE A 137 17.94 32.80 -6.69
CA PHE A 137 16.77 32.78 -7.57
C PHE A 137 16.31 34.18 -8.00
N TYR A 138 15.96 34.27 -9.28
CA TYR A 138 15.37 35.46 -9.90
C TYR A 138 14.05 35.09 -10.59
N PRO A 139 13.07 36.01 -10.66
CA PRO A 139 11.84 35.76 -11.40
C PRO A 139 12.12 35.50 -12.89
N ARG A 140 11.30 34.64 -13.49
CA ARG A 140 11.32 34.31 -14.91
C ARG A 140 9.92 34.35 -15.51
N ASP A 141 9.84 34.76 -16.77
CA ASP A 141 8.62 34.76 -17.57
C ASP A 141 8.41 33.41 -18.25
N GLY A 142 7.16 32.96 -18.38
CA GLY A 142 6.90 31.68 -19.04
C GLY A 142 5.46 31.20 -19.00
N ARG A 143 5.30 29.90 -19.24
CA ARG A 143 4.04 29.16 -19.22
C ARG A 143 4.08 28.08 -18.15
N VAL A 144 3.18 28.22 -17.18
CA VAL A 144 2.95 27.21 -16.14
C VAL A 144 1.86 26.26 -16.62
N ILE A 145 2.13 24.96 -16.61
CA ILE A 145 1.19 23.90 -17.03
C ILE A 145 0.82 23.07 -15.79
N ASP A 146 -0.47 22.94 -15.49
CA ASP A 146 -0.95 22.08 -14.40
C ASP A 146 -0.66 20.61 -14.71
N ALA A 147 0.28 20.01 -13.95
CA ALA A 147 0.72 18.63 -14.14
C ALA A 147 -0.35 17.60 -13.75
N TYR A 148 -1.18 17.89 -12.74
CA TYR A 148 -2.25 16.98 -12.32
C TYR A 148 -3.27 16.78 -13.43
N LEU A 149 -3.69 17.85 -14.11
CA LEU A 149 -4.64 17.77 -15.22
C LEU A 149 -4.07 17.02 -16.43
N VAL A 150 -2.79 17.21 -16.72
CA VAL A 150 -2.11 16.49 -17.82
C VAL A 150 -1.98 15.01 -17.48
N GLU A 151 -1.54 14.67 -16.26
CA GLU A 151 -1.43 13.30 -15.80
C GLU A 151 -2.81 12.59 -15.77
N ASP A 152 -3.87 13.24 -15.28
CA ASP A 152 -5.23 12.66 -15.32
C ASP A 152 -5.70 12.38 -16.74
N TRP A 153 -5.43 13.29 -17.68
CA TRP A 153 -5.82 13.07 -19.07
C TRP A 153 -5.05 11.92 -19.72
N ILE A 154 -3.73 11.80 -19.48
CA ILE A 154 -2.91 10.68 -19.98
C ILE A 154 -3.36 9.35 -19.38
N HIS A 155 -3.78 9.34 -18.11
CA HIS A 155 -4.35 8.15 -17.48
C HIS A 155 -5.62 7.67 -18.18
N ASP A 156 -6.54 8.59 -18.45
CA ASP A 156 -7.82 8.30 -19.11
C ASP A 156 -7.67 8.02 -20.61
N ASN A 157 -6.59 8.51 -21.23
CA ASN A 157 -6.32 8.41 -22.66
C ASN A 157 -4.85 8.01 -22.86
N PRO A 158 -4.45 6.76 -22.57
CA PRO A 158 -3.06 6.36 -22.71
C PRO A 158 -2.70 6.13 -24.19
N VAL A 159 -1.46 6.44 -24.59
CA VAL A 159 -0.93 6.01 -25.92
C VAL A 159 -0.93 4.49 -26.02
N VAL A 160 -0.57 3.85 -24.91
CA VAL A 160 -0.55 2.40 -24.73
C VAL A 160 -0.98 2.09 -23.30
N GLU A 161 -1.86 1.09 -23.16
CA GLU A 161 -2.24 0.58 -21.85
C GLU A 161 -0.99 0.18 -21.06
N ALA A 162 -0.90 0.59 -19.79
CA ALA A 162 0.23 0.22 -18.96
C ALA A 162 0.31 -1.32 -18.87
N PRO A 163 1.50 -1.92 -19.13
CA PRO A 163 1.69 -3.36 -18.98
C PRO A 163 1.42 -3.76 -17.52
N LYS A 164 1.00 -5.01 -17.32
CA LYS A 164 0.76 -5.57 -15.99
C LYS A 164 1.47 -6.92 -15.88
N PRO A 165 2.51 -7.04 -15.01
CA PRO A 165 3.13 -5.98 -14.23
C PRO A 165 4.04 -5.07 -15.09
N GLY A 166 4.08 -3.77 -14.77
CA GLY A 166 4.97 -2.84 -15.48
C GLY A 166 4.56 -1.37 -15.47
N TYR A 167 5.26 -0.58 -16.28
CA TYR A 167 5.18 0.87 -16.30
C TYR A 167 5.18 1.45 -17.72
N VAL A 168 4.76 2.71 -17.86
CA VAL A 168 4.93 3.50 -19.09
C VAL A 168 5.80 4.72 -18.80
N LEU A 169 6.79 4.98 -19.65
CA LEU A 169 7.60 6.19 -19.65
C LEU A 169 7.24 7.04 -20.87
N TYR A 170 6.69 8.22 -20.66
CA TYR A 170 6.36 9.16 -21.73
C TYR A 170 7.50 10.15 -21.94
N PHE A 171 7.93 10.31 -23.19
CA PHE A 171 8.75 11.43 -23.64
C PHE A 171 7.88 12.41 -24.41
N LEU A 172 7.79 13.63 -23.91
CA LEU A 172 7.10 14.75 -24.53
C LEU A 172 8.10 15.69 -25.20
N ASN A 173 7.65 16.35 -26.26
CA ASN A 173 8.39 17.43 -26.91
C ASN A 173 7.44 18.59 -27.15
N TYR A 174 7.64 19.66 -26.40
CA TYR A 174 6.89 20.90 -26.51
C TYR A 174 7.78 22.12 -26.70
N SER A 175 8.98 21.94 -27.28
CA SER A 175 9.93 22.98 -27.71
C SER A 175 9.33 24.19 -28.43
N LYS A 176 8.13 24.04 -29.01
CA LYS A 176 7.40 25.11 -29.69
C LYS A 176 6.75 26.12 -28.73
N LEU A 177 6.65 25.78 -27.44
CA LEU A 177 6.15 26.66 -26.39
C LEU A 177 7.22 27.65 -25.94
N ASP A 178 8.49 27.33 -26.20
CA ASP A 178 9.65 28.10 -25.78
C ASP A 178 10.14 29.08 -26.84
N SER A 179 10.83 30.10 -26.37
CA SER A 179 11.53 31.06 -27.21
C SER A 179 12.95 30.59 -27.52
N SER A 180 13.46 30.85 -28.73
CA SER A 180 14.81 30.44 -29.13
C SER A 180 15.94 31.09 -28.32
N ASP A 181 15.66 32.13 -27.55
CA ASP A 181 16.60 32.84 -26.70
C ASP A 181 16.37 32.60 -25.20
N HIS A 182 15.53 31.62 -24.85
CA HIS A 182 15.21 31.23 -23.47
C HIS A 182 14.60 32.36 -22.61
N SER A 183 14.03 33.39 -23.28
CA SER A 183 13.33 34.49 -22.61
C SER A 183 11.92 34.14 -22.14
N ILE A 184 11.34 33.11 -22.75
CA ILE A 184 10.05 32.48 -22.42
C ILE A 184 10.29 30.97 -22.45
N GLU A 185 9.96 30.33 -21.34
CA GLU A 185 10.02 28.87 -21.15
C GLU A 185 8.65 28.32 -20.74
N HIS A 186 8.46 27.02 -20.88
CA HIS A 186 7.39 26.27 -20.23
C HIS A 186 7.93 25.34 -19.15
N TRP A 187 7.05 24.99 -18.21
CA TRP A 187 7.29 23.96 -17.21
C TRP A 187 5.96 23.41 -16.71
N TYR A 188 6.04 22.27 -16.06
CA TYR A 188 4.92 21.68 -15.33
C TYR A 188 4.96 22.13 -13.88
N ASP A 189 3.79 22.23 -13.28
CA ASP A 189 3.61 22.60 -11.88
C ASP A 189 2.76 21.55 -11.18
N TYR A 190 3.28 21.06 -10.06
CA TYR A 190 2.50 20.37 -9.05
C TYR A 190 2.32 21.31 -7.88
N HIS A 191 1.16 21.28 -7.26
CA HIS A 191 0.84 22.15 -6.14
C HIS A 191 0.39 21.32 -4.93
N PRO A 192 1.28 20.51 -4.32
CA PRO A 192 0.96 19.81 -3.10
C PRO A 192 0.76 20.81 -1.95
N ALA A 193 -0.15 20.46 -1.06
CA ALA A 193 -0.34 21.15 0.21
C ALA A 193 0.36 20.36 1.32
N ASP A 194 1.04 21.06 2.23
CA ASP A 194 1.61 20.48 3.46
C ASP A 194 0.50 19.79 4.26
N PRO A 195 0.69 18.54 4.72
CA PRO A 195 -0.42 17.75 5.22
C PRO A 195 -0.82 18.16 6.65
N ASP A 196 0.07 18.85 7.35
CA ASP A 196 -0.09 19.28 8.73
C ASP A 196 -0.75 20.66 8.82
N SER A 197 -0.42 21.57 7.90
CA SER A 197 -0.93 22.95 7.86
C SER A 197 -1.99 23.22 6.80
N GLU A 198 -2.12 22.35 5.79
CA GLU A 198 -2.94 22.52 4.58
C GLU A 198 -2.54 23.73 3.70
N GLU A 199 -1.42 24.41 4.01
CA GLU A 199 -0.90 25.48 3.16
C GLU A 199 -0.21 24.90 1.92
N GLU A 200 -0.27 25.63 0.80
CA GLU A 200 0.56 25.33 -0.36
C GLU A 200 2.03 25.27 0.05
N GLN A 201 2.72 24.24 -0.42
CA GLN A 201 4.07 23.98 0.00
C GLN A 201 5.02 25.05 -0.54
N ASP A 202 5.76 25.70 0.36
CA ASP A 202 6.90 26.53 -0.04
C ASP A 202 8.01 25.62 -0.60
N TRP A 203 8.27 25.69 -1.90
CA TRP A 203 9.22 24.80 -2.57
C TRP A 203 10.68 25.00 -2.18
N PHE A 204 11.08 26.23 -1.87
CA PHE A 204 12.45 26.47 -1.45
C PHE A 204 12.67 26.04 -0.01
N ARG A 205 13.02 24.76 0.12
CA ARG A 205 13.42 24.10 1.34
C ARG A 205 14.93 23.93 1.34
N LEU A 206 15.64 24.86 1.99
CA LEU A 206 16.97 24.60 2.52
C LEU A 206 17.01 25.01 4.00
N GLU A 207 17.99 24.52 4.74
CA GLU A 207 18.32 25.02 6.08
C GLU A 207 18.69 26.52 6.06
N TRP A 208 18.90 27.10 4.88
CA TRP A 208 19.03 28.53 4.61
C TRP A 208 17.82 29.15 3.90
N ASP A 209 16.59 28.67 4.13
CA ASP A 209 15.42 29.48 3.79
C ASP A 209 15.66 30.89 4.38
N ASN A 210 15.81 31.85 3.47
CA ASN A 210 16.28 33.17 3.81
C ASN A 210 15.54 34.20 2.97
N SER A 211 15.47 35.41 3.52
CA SER A 211 14.71 36.50 2.93
C SER A 211 15.20 36.96 1.54
N LEU A 212 16.33 36.44 1.02
CA LEU A 212 16.84 36.76 -0.31
C LEU A 212 16.19 35.95 -1.42
N ASN A 213 15.64 34.76 -1.11
CA ASN A 213 14.98 33.87 -2.08
C ASN A 213 13.52 33.57 -1.69
N PRO A 214 12.67 34.59 -1.45
CA PRO A 214 11.25 34.35 -1.20
C PRO A 214 10.56 33.88 -2.48
N SER A 215 9.60 32.95 -2.35
CA SER A 215 8.69 32.54 -3.45
C SER A 215 9.39 31.91 -4.66
N VAL A 216 10.17 30.85 -4.43
CA VAL A 216 10.72 30.04 -5.53
C VAL A 216 9.66 29.08 -6.01
N GLU A 217 9.46 29.06 -7.33
CA GLU A 217 8.55 28.12 -8.00
C GLU A 217 9.35 26.89 -8.44
N LEU A 218 8.86 25.69 -8.09
CA LEU A 218 9.50 24.45 -8.55
C LEU A 218 9.02 24.14 -9.96
N GLN A 219 9.93 24.26 -10.93
CA GLN A 219 9.65 24.04 -12.34
C GLN A 219 9.96 22.58 -12.66
N TYR A 220 8.90 21.79 -12.92
CA TYR A 220 9.02 20.36 -13.18
C TYR A 220 9.21 20.11 -14.67
N PRO A 221 10.33 19.50 -15.11
CA PRO A 221 10.49 18.95 -16.45
C PRO A 221 10.00 17.51 -16.57
N ALA A 222 9.71 16.86 -15.44
CA ALA A 222 9.19 15.51 -15.38
C ALA A 222 8.15 15.40 -14.27
N PHE A 223 7.24 14.44 -14.37
CA PHE A 223 6.18 14.24 -13.39
C PHE A 223 5.53 12.87 -13.52
N GLY A 224 4.93 12.39 -12.43
CA GLY A 224 4.08 11.19 -12.44
C GLY A 224 4.08 10.53 -11.07
N GLY A 225 3.44 9.37 -10.94
CA GLY A 225 3.41 8.61 -9.69
C GLY A 225 2.06 8.61 -8.98
N ARG A 226 1.03 9.28 -9.50
CA ARG A 226 -0.36 8.93 -9.13
C ARG A 226 -0.79 7.63 -9.79
N TYR A 227 -0.22 7.33 -10.95
CA TYR A 227 -0.47 6.13 -11.74
C TYR A 227 0.84 5.41 -12.12
N ASN A 228 0.75 4.26 -12.78
CA ASN A 228 1.91 3.46 -13.23
C ASN A 228 2.57 4.01 -14.50
N PHE A 229 2.70 5.33 -14.61
CA PHE A 229 3.47 5.97 -15.66
C PHE A 229 4.20 7.21 -15.16
N PHE A 230 5.26 7.56 -15.86
CA PHE A 230 6.07 8.74 -15.60
C PHE A 230 6.26 9.51 -16.91
N VAL A 231 6.22 10.83 -16.84
CA VAL A 231 6.32 11.73 -17.97
C VAL A 231 7.60 12.53 -17.84
N ILE A 232 8.33 12.65 -18.94
CA ILE A 232 9.50 13.51 -19.08
C ILE A 232 9.25 14.41 -20.28
N ASP A 233 9.44 15.71 -20.10
CA ASP A 233 9.50 16.71 -21.13
C ASP A 233 10.88 17.37 -21.12
N PRO A 234 11.85 16.85 -21.91
CA PRO A 234 13.20 17.41 -21.93
C PRO A 234 13.29 18.85 -22.45
N SER A 235 12.21 19.40 -23.02
CA SER A 235 12.14 20.80 -23.44
C SER A 235 11.68 21.77 -22.34
N ALA A 236 11.14 21.27 -21.23
CA ALA A 236 10.70 22.13 -20.14
C ALA A 236 11.88 22.68 -19.32
N ASP A 237 11.71 23.86 -18.72
CA ASP A 237 12.75 24.41 -17.84
C ASP A 237 12.98 23.52 -16.61
N GLN A 238 14.25 23.43 -16.21
CA GLN A 238 14.77 22.43 -15.29
C GLN A 238 15.82 23.03 -14.34
N TRP A 239 15.51 24.16 -13.68
CA TRP A 239 16.45 24.73 -12.71
C TRP A 239 16.85 23.75 -11.60
N TYR A 240 15.96 22.85 -11.18
CA TYR A 240 16.23 21.89 -10.12
C TYR A 240 17.42 20.97 -10.45
N LEU A 241 17.50 20.44 -11.66
CA LEU A 241 18.58 19.53 -12.05
C LEU A 241 19.94 20.25 -12.05
N ARG A 242 19.96 21.53 -12.46
CA ARG A 242 21.16 22.40 -12.36
C ARG A 242 21.53 22.66 -10.90
N TRP A 243 20.54 22.96 -10.06
CA TRP A 243 20.74 23.18 -8.63
C TRP A 243 21.30 21.91 -7.95
N ALA A 244 20.69 20.75 -8.19
CA ALA A 244 21.07 19.47 -7.60
C ALA A 244 22.48 19.07 -8.03
N ARG A 245 22.82 19.27 -9.31
CA ARG A 245 24.17 19.10 -9.83
C ARG A 245 25.19 19.91 -9.03
N ILE A 246 24.97 21.22 -8.87
CA ILE A 246 25.93 22.09 -8.15
C ILE A 246 25.95 21.77 -6.67
N TRP A 247 24.80 21.54 -6.05
CA TRP A 247 24.69 21.38 -4.61
C TRP A 247 25.32 20.07 -4.13
N TRP A 248 24.98 18.97 -4.80
CA TRP A 248 25.36 17.62 -4.37
C TRP A 248 26.73 17.15 -4.86
N ASP A 249 27.26 17.70 -5.95
CA ASP A 249 28.60 17.34 -6.44
C ASP A 249 29.69 17.77 -5.44
N GLU A 250 30.85 17.12 -5.43
CA GLU A 250 32.00 17.45 -4.58
C GLU A 250 33.09 18.24 -5.32
N GLY A 251 32.98 18.41 -6.65
CA GLY A 251 33.95 19.14 -7.46
C GLY A 251 33.33 20.11 -8.47
N PRO A 252 34.07 21.15 -8.90
CA PRO A 252 33.59 22.13 -9.89
C PRO A 252 33.76 21.68 -11.35
N ASP A 253 34.33 20.50 -11.61
CA ASP A 253 34.64 20.07 -12.99
C ASP A 253 33.43 19.49 -13.74
N TYR A 254 32.32 19.18 -13.03
CA TYR A 254 31.02 18.67 -13.54
C TYR A 254 31.09 17.63 -14.68
N SER A 255 32.25 17.04 -14.94
CA SER A 255 32.57 16.32 -16.18
C SER A 255 31.95 14.93 -16.24
N ASN A 256 31.41 14.48 -15.10
CA ASN A 256 30.66 13.25 -14.95
C ASN A 256 29.13 13.47 -14.89
N SER A 257 28.66 14.72 -14.91
CA SER A 257 27.22 15.00 -14.90
C SER A 257 26.59 14.67 -16.25
N PRO A 258 25.39 14.06 -16.27
CA PRO A 258 24.61 13.90 -17.49
C PRO A 258 24.38 15.23 -18.18
N GLU A 259 24.27 15.20 -19.51
CA GLU A 259 24.14 16.41 -20.30
C GLU A 259 22.82 17.14 -20.00
N TYR A 260 21.77 16.40 -19.65
CA TYR A 260 20.48 16.97 -19.27
C TYR A 260 20.56 17.91 -18.05
N CYS A 261 21.52 17.70 -17.14
CA CYS A 261 21.72 18.59 -15.99
C CYS A 261 22.21 20.00 -16.38
N THR A 262 22.53 20.23 -17.66
CA THR A 262 23.07 21.49 -18.18
C THR A 262 22.31 22.02 -19.40
N LYS A 263 21.54 21.18 -20.08
CA LYS A 263 20.91 21.48 -21.37
C LYS A 263 19.51 20.90 -21.45
N ASP A 264 18.55 21.72 -21.84
CA ASP A 264 17.26 21.25 -22.34
C ASP A 264 17.39 20.69 -23.77
N LEU A 265 16.25 20.29 -24.33
CA LEU A 265 16.17 19.68 -25.64
C LEU A 265 16.56 20.64 -26.76
N GLU A 266 16.24 21.92 -26.62
CA GLU A 266 16.54 23.01 -27.56
C GLU A 266 18.04 23.22 -27.66
N ASP A 267 18.70 23.38 -26.51
CA ASP A 267 20.15 23.46 -26.38
C ASP A 267 20.84 22.25 -27.01
N LYS A 268 20.33 21.05 -26.70
CA LYS A 268 20.85 19.82 -27.28
C LYS A 268 20.71 19.84 -28.79
N MET A 269 19.53 20.15 -29.31
CA MET A 269 19.25 20.17 -30.75
C MET A 269 20.08 21.22 -31.49
N ASN A 270 20.31 22.39 -30.90
CA ASN A 270 21.16 23.44 -31.44
C ASN A 270 22.64 23.04 -31.52
N SER A 271 23.10 22.16 -30.62
CA SER A 271 24.47 21.63 -30.63
C SER A 271 24.70 20.55 -31.72
N LEU A 272 23.63 19.98 -32.28
CA LEU A 272 23.72 18.89 -33.26
C LEU A 272 23.81 19.41 -34.70
N ASN A 273 24.82 18.96 -35.44
CA ASN A 273 24.93 19.25 -36.86
C ASN A 273 23.85 18.50 -37.67
N PRO A 274 22.98 19.18 -38.45
CA PRO A 274 21.95 18.54 -39.26
C PRO A 274 22.48 17.55 -40.30
N GLU A 275 23.73 17.73 -40.77
CA GLU A 275 24.37 16.87 -41.77
C GLU A 275 25.10 15.66 -41.16
N ASP A 276 25.13 15.54 -39.83
CA ASP A 276 25.78 14.43 -39.14
C ASP A 276 24.91 13.15 -39.21
N PRO A 277 25.38 12.06 -39.85
CA PRO A 277 24.61 10.81 -39.90
C PRO A 277 24.43 10.15 -38.52
N GLN A 278 25.15 10.58 -37.49
CA GLN A 278 25.00 10.12 -36.10
C GLN A 278 24.06 11.01 -35.28
N ARG A 279 23.38 11.98 -35.89
CA ARG A 279 22.49 12.91 -35.19
C ARG A 279 21.41 12.20 -34.37
N ALA A 280 20.72 11.21 -34.97
CA ALA A 280 19.67 10.45 -34.29
C ALA A 280 20.21 9.68 -33.08
N VAL A 281 21.37 9.04 -33.22
CA VAL A 281 22.08 8.34 -32.13
C VAL A 281 22.45 9.31 -31.00
N LYS A 282 23.01 10.47 -31.32
CA LYS A 282 23.40 11.48 -30.30
C LYS A 282 22.21 12.08 -29.56
N LEU A 283 21.10 12.33 -30.25
CA LEU A 283 19.85 12.76 -29.62
C LEU A 283 19.29 11.65 -28.72
N SER A 284 19.26 10.42 -29.22
CA SER A 284 18.71 9.28 -28.47
C SER A 284 19.53 8.94 -27.24
N ARG A 285 20.86 9.11 -27.27
CA ARG A 285 21.69 9.00 -26.06
C ARG A 285 21.36 10.05 -25.01
N TYR A 286 21.12 11.30 -25.43
CA TYR A 286 20.68 12.34 -24.51
C TYR A 286 19.31 12.00 -23.88
N LEU A 287 18.36 11.48 -24.66
CA LEU A 287 17.06 11.03 -24.13
C LEU A 287 17.17 9.75 -23.28
N ASN A 288 18.14 8.89 -23.57
CA ASN A 288 18.44 7.73 -22.74
C ASN A 288 18.96 8.13 -21.36
N GLU A 289 19.79 9.18 -21.25
CA GLU A 289 20.22 9.70 -19.94
C GLU A 289 19.02 10.14 -19.10
N TRP A 290 18.03 10.80 -19.71
CA TRP A 290 16.75 11.11 -19.05
C TRP A 290 15.96 9.86 -18.65
N ALA A 291 15.92 8.83 -19.51
CA ALA A 291 15.19 7.59 -19.25
C ALA A 291 15.83 6.74 -18.14
N TYR A 292 17.17 6.75 -18.09
CA TYR A 292 17.96 5.91 -17.21
C TYR A 292 17.58 6.12 -15.74
N ASP A 293 17.41 7.38 -15.34
CA ASP A 293 17.12 7.77 -13.97
C ASP A 293 15.82 7.16 -13.41
N PRO A 294 14.62 7.47 -13.95
CA PRO A 294 13.38 6.89 -13.42
C PRO A 294 13.36 5.36 -13.60
N VAL A 295 13.97 4.79 -14.64
CA VAL A 295 14.00 3.33 -14.78
C VAL A 295 14.85 2.68 -13.66
N ASN A 296 16.03 3.22 -13.35
CA ASN A 296 16.95 2.61 -12.40
C ASN A 296 16.66 2.94 -10.93
N TYR A 297 16.03 4.08 -10.65
CA TYR A 297 15.84 4.58 -9.29
C TYR A 297 14.38 4.71 -8.87
N LEU A 298 13.41 4.68 -9.80
CA LEU A 298 11.99 4.78 -9.49
C LEU A 298 11.22 3.50 -9.83
N PHE A 299 11.33 2.99 -11.06
CA PHE A 299 10.58 1.79 -11.51
C PHE A 299 11.17 0.50 -10.95
N PHE A 300 12.50 0.39 -11.00
CA PHE A 300 13.27 -0.77 -10.54
C PHE A 300 14.46 -0.33 -9.68
N PRO A 301 14.17 0.26 -8.50
CA PRO A 301 15.17 0.90 -7.65
C PRO A 301 16.27 -0.09 -7.26
N ASN A 302 17.53 0.30 -7.51
CA ASN A 302 18.70 -0.50 -7.14
C ASN A 302 19.13 -0.33 -5.67
N GLN A 303 18.66 0.73 -5.01
CA GLN A 303 19.03 1.10 -3.65
C GLN A 303 18.01 0.69 -2.59
N ASN A 304 16.86 0.19 -3.02
CA ASN A 304 15.85 -0.30 -2.10
C ASN A 304 16.21 -1.72 -1.63
N SER A 305 16.07 -1.95 -0.34
CA SER A 305 15.93 -3.28 0.22
C SER A 305 14.51 -3.77 -0.02
N PRO A 306 14.30 -5.06 -0.35
CA PRO A 306 12.94 -5.56 -0.47
C PRO A 306 12.28 -5.64 0.91
N THR A 307 10.97 -5.49 0.94
CA THR A 307 10.22 -5.43 2.19
C THR A 307 10.07 -6.81 2.81
N SER A 308 10.32 -6.88 4.12
CA SER A 308 10.19 -8.12 4.89
C SER A 308 8.72 -8.52 5.10
N PHE A 309 8.40 -9.80 4.92
CA PHE A 309 7.12 -10.41 5.21
C PHE A 309 6.99 -10.61 6.72
N VAL A 310 6.10 -9.82 7.32
CA VAL A 310 5.83 -9.69 8.76
C VAL A 310 4.33 -9.54 9.00
N ASP A 311 3.86 -9.71 10.23
CA ASP A 311 2.43 -9.64 10.55
C ASP A 311 2.02 -8.25 11.04
N SER A 312 2.92 -7.51 11.69
CA SER A 312 2.63 -6.20 12.28
C SER A 312 3.74 -5.18 12.09
N GLY A 313 3.41 -3.91 12.34
CA GLY A 313 4.36 -2.79 12.33
C GLY A 313 4.06 -1.79 13.45
N PHE A 314 5.11 -1.27 14.07
CA PHE A 314 5.01 -0.26 15.13
C PHE A 314 5.90 0.95 14.82
N LEU A 315 5.33 2.15 14.92
CA LEU A 315 6.06 3.43 14.89
C LEU A 315 5.86 4.17 16.21
N LYS A 316 6.95 4.36 16.96
CA LYS A 316 6.99 5.24 18.13
C LYS A 316 7.69 6.54 17.79
N GLY A 317 7.00 7.67 17.88
CA GLY A 317 7.56 9.02 17.68
C GLY A 317 7.60 9.84 18.97
N LEU A 318 8.75 10.46 19.26
CA LEU A 318 8.89 11.46 20.33
C LEU A 318 9.18 12.83 19.73
N VAL A 319 8.38 13.84 20.07
CA VAL A 319 8.56 15.23 19.62
C VAL A 319 8.93 16.10 20.81
N PHE A 320 10.18 16.52 20.88
CA PHE A 320 10.71 17.35 21.95
C PHE A 320 10.60 18.85 21.63
N ALA A 321 9.87 19.56 22.48
CA ALA A 321 9.91 21.01 22.59
C ALA A 321 11.15 21.41 23.41
N MET A 322 12.15 21.99 22.76
CA MET A 322 13.45 22.27 23.41
C MET A 322 13.48 23.59 24.18
N ASP A 323 12.60 24.53 23.83
CA ASP A 323 12.65 25.93 24.28
C ASP A 323 11.33 26.35 24.95
N VAL A 324 10.75 25.48 25.80
CA VAL A 324 9.48 25.73 26.49
C VAL A 324 9.55 26.99 27.36
N ASP A 325 10.64 27.19 28.09
CA ASP A 325 10.89 28.38 28.91
C ASP A 325 10.99 29.67 28.07
N ASP A 326 11.37 29.55 26.80
CA ASP A 326 11.42 30.64 25.82
C ASP A 326 10.14 30.74 24.96
N GLY A 327 9.06 30.06 25.37
CA GLY A 327 7.72 30.19 24.80
C GLY A 327 7.34 29.17 23.71
N VAL A 328 8.22 28.20 23.38
CA VAL A 328 7.87 27.09 22.47
C VAL A 328 7.17 25.99 23.27
N THR A 329 5.89 26.18 23.54
CA THR A 329 5.12 25.23 24.37
C THR A 329 4.85 23.91 23.63
N VAL A 330 4.79 22.80 24.37
CA VAL A 330 4.37 21.48 23.86
C VAL A 330 3.04 21.58 23.08
N ASP A 331 2.05 22.27 23.64
CA ASP A 331 0.72 22.41 23.00
C ASP A 331 0.77 23.19 21.69
N SER A 332 1.68 24.16 21.56
CA SER A 332 1.86 24.89 20.28
C SER A 332 2.39 24.01 19.15
N LEU A 333 3.02 22.87 19.46
CA LEU A 333 3.61 21.99 18.47
C LEU A 333 2.71 20.81 18.09
N ARG A 334 1.58 20.59 18.76
CA ARG A 334 0.71 19.42 18.53
C ARG A 334 0.14 19.30 17.11
N TRP A 335 0.17 20.37 16.32
CA TRP A 335 -0.29 20.35 14.94
C TRP A 335 0.79 19.86 13.96
N VAL A 336 2.07 19.84 14.34
CA VAL A 336 3.16 19.59 13.38
C VAL A 336 3.20 18.14 12.88
N THR A 337 2.51 17.22 13.56
CA THR A 337 2.27 15.84 13.12
C THR A 337 1.24 15.17 14.01
N ASP A 338 0.68 14.05 13.56
CA ASP A 338 -0.15 13.19 14.40
C ASP A 338 -0.06 11.70 14.02
N ALA A 339 -0.41 10.85 14.98
CA ALA A 339 -0.31 9.40 14.84
C ALA A 339 -1.27 8.83 13.78
N TYR A 340 -2.47 9.41 13.64
CA TYR A 340 -3.48 8.93 12.70
C TYR A 340 -3.04 9.15 11.26
N MET A 341 -2.45 10.31 10.97
CA MET A 341 -1.90 10.62 9.65
C MET A 341 -0.73 9.70 9.29
N GLN A 342 0.24 9.53 10.18
CA GLN A 342 1.37 8.62 9.98
C GLN A 342 0.90 7.18 9.75
N GLN A 343 -0.04 6.70 10.58
CA GLN A 343 -0.66 5.38 10.42
C GLN A 343 -1.33 5.25 9.06
N THR A 344 -2.13 6.23 8.65
CA THR A 344 -2.83 6.21 7.35
C THR A 344 -1.85 6.09 6.18
N TYR A 345 -0.70 6.78 6.23
CA TYR A 345 0.31 6.68 5.17
C TYR A 345 1.02 5.33 5.15
N LEU A 346 1.31 4.76 6.32
CA LEU A 346 1.91 3.43 6.44
C LEU A 346 0.95 2.33 5.97
N GLU A 347 -0.33 2.44 6.30
CA GLU A 347 -1.38 1.54 5.81
C GLU A 347 -1.59 1.63 4.29
N GLN A 348 -1.40 2.82 3.70
CA GLN A 348 -1.40 2.95 2.24
C GLN A 348 -0.19 2.26 1.59
N LEU A 349 0.97 2.29 2.24
CA LEU A 349 2.20 1.68 1.75
C LEU A 349 2.15 0.15 1.87
N LEU A 350 1.80 -0.33 3.07
CA LEU A 350 1.74 -1.74 3.45
C LEU A 350 0.36 -2.07 4.06
N PRO A 351 -0.67 -2.26 3.22
CA PRO A 351 -2.02 -2.54 3.69
C PRO A 351 -2.22 -3.97 4.23
N PHE A 352 -1.15 -4.78 4.26
CA PHE A 352 -1.20 -6.20 4.63
C PHE A 352 -0.96 -6.46 6.11
N ILE A 353 -0.37 -5.49 6.81
CA ILE A 353 0.06 -5.63 8.20
C ILE A 353 -0.74 -4.69 9.10
N ASP A 354 -0.85 -5.07 10.37
CA ASP A 354 -1.50 -4.25 11.38
C ASP A 354 -0.51 -3.20 11.91
N TRP A 355 -0.82 -1.92 11.70
CA TRP A 355 0.02 -0.81 12.11
C TRP A 355 -0.45 -0.21 13.42
N GLU A 356 0.47 -0.12 14.39
CA GLU A 356 0.31 0.71 15.59
C GLU A 356 1.23 1.92 15.49
N VAL A 357 0.68 3.11 15.73
CA VAL A 357 1.46 4.36 15.74
C VAL A 357 1.18 5.14 17.00
N ASP A 358 2.25 5.56 17.67
CA ASP A 358 2.20 6.33 18.91
C ASP A 358 3.13 7.54 18.81
N ILE A 359 2.57 8.74 18.90
CA ILE A 359 3.33 9.99 18.86
C ILE A 359 3.11 10.78 20.15
N GLU A 360 4.21 11.08 20.84
CA GLU A 360 4.21 11.88 22.06
C GLU A 360 4.86 13.25 21.83
N PHE A 361 4.26 14.27 22.44
CA PHE A 361 4.83 15.62 22.49
C PHE A 361 5.30 15.90 23.91
N LEU A 362 6.60 16.19 24.06
CA LEU A 362 7.31 16.20 25.34
C LEU A 362 8.05 17.52 25.55
N ASP A 363 8.11 17.96 26.80
CA ASP A 363 9.01 19.04 27.23
C ASP A 363 10.36 18.42 27.59
N ILE A 364 11.43 18.83 26.91
CA ILE A 364 12.77 18.26 27.12
C ILE A 364 13.24 18.39 28.58
N ALA A 365 12.81 19.44 29.30
CA ALA A 365 13.22 19.68 30.68
C ALA A 365 12.74 18.58 31.65
N ALA A 366 11.72 17.82 31.28
CA ALA A 366 11.25 16.66 32.04
C ALA A 366 12.05 15.38 31.78
N TYR A 367 12.96 15.39 30.79
CA TYR A 367 13.72 14.24 30.30
C TYR A 367 15.23 14.54 30.27
N PRO A 368 15.90 14.60 31.44
CA PRO A 368 17.29 15.06 31.54
C PRO A 368 18.29 14.23 30.71
N ASP A 369 18.07 12.92 30.57
CA ASP A 369 18.95 12.06 29.75
C ASP A 369 18.90 12.44 28.27
N TRP A 370 17.73 12.88 27.77
CA TRP A 370 17.57 13.37 26.40
C TRP A 370 18.14 14.77 26.21
N ASP A 371 18.02 15.65 27.22
CA ASP A 371 18.63 16.98 27.20
C ASP A 371 20.17 16.89 27.19
N GLU A 372 20.73 16.02 28.04
CA GLU A 372 22.18 15.75 28.09
C GLU A 372 22.67 15.22 26.74
N LEU A 373 21.99 14.22 26.16
CA LEU A 373 22.33 13.69 24.84
C LEU A 373 22.29 14.76 23.75
N PHE A 374 21.26 15.63 23.74
CA PHE A 374 21.20 16.72 22.77
C PHE A 374 22.43 17.64 22.87
N TRP A 375 22.80 18.05 24.08
CA TRP A 375 23.93 18.97 24.28
C TRP A 375 25.30 18.33 24.16
N ASP A 376 25.43 17.01 24.32
CA ASP A 376 26.66 16.28 24.01
C ASP A 376 26.99 16.31 22.52
N HIS A 377 25.97 16.45 21.66
CA HIS A 377 26.12 16.50 20.19
C HIS A 377 25.78 17.85 19.58
N ALA A 378 25.52 18.88 20.39
CA ALA A 378 25.17 20.21 19.91
C ALA A 378 26.10 21.29 20.48
N THR A 379 26.40 22.29 19.66
CA THR A 379 27.20 23.45 20.09
C THR A 379 26.52 24.75 19.70
N GLU A 380 26.62 25.76 20.57
CA GLU A 380 26.18 27.12 20.22
C GLU A 380 27.35 27.92 19.65
N SER A 381 27.15 28.50 18.47
CA SER A 381 28.10 29.40 17.82
C SER A 381 27.36 30.61 17.26
N SER A 382 27.72 31.80 17.73
CA SER A 382 27.12 33.08 17.27
C SER A 382 25.59 33.14 17.37
N GLY A 383 25.00 32.55 18.43
CA GLY A 383 23.56 32.54 18.66
C GLY A 383 22.78 31.49 17.86
N LYS A 384 23.51 30.58 17.19
CA LYS A 384 22.98 29.49 16.38
C LYS A 384 23.43 28.15 16.95
N ILE A 385 22.52 27.20 17.00
CA ILE A 385 22.77 25.84 17.49
C ILE A 385 23.13 24.95 16.30
N ILE A 386 24.29 24.32 16.39
CA ILE A 386 24.81 23.41 15.37
C ILE A 386 24.85 22.01 15.99
N VAL A 387 24.02 21.12 15.44
CA VAL A 387 23.94 19.72 15.86
C VAL A 387 24.80 18.85 14.94
N ASP A 388 25.64 17.99 15.51
CA ASP A 388 26.27 16.87 14.81
C ASP A 388 25.23 15.74 14.66
N GLY A 389 24.47 15.78 13.57
CA GLY A 389 23.35 14.87 13.35
C GLY A 389 23.77 13.41 13.25
N LEU A 390 24.94 13.13 12.65
CA LEU A 390 25.40 11.76 12.45
C LEU A 390 25.83 11.13 13.77
N SER A 391 26.59 11.87 14.59
CA SER A 391 27.02 11.38 15.91
C SER A 391 25.82 11.15 16.81
N MET A 392 24.86 12.10 16.83
CA MET A 392 23.65 11.98 17.64
C MET A 392 22.75 10.84 17.17
N PHE A 393 22.56 10.64 15.85
CA PHE A 393 21.78 9.54 15.29
C PHE A 393 22.33 8.18 15.75
N ASN A 394 23.65 8.00 15.68
CA ASN A 394 24.30 6.77 16.12
C ASN A 394 24.15 6.55 17.63
N ASP A 395 24.30 7.62 18.43
CA ASP A 395 24.17 7.53 19.88
C ASP A 395 22.75 7.13 20.32
N ILE A 396 21.73 7.73 19.68
CA ILE A 396 20.32 7.34 19.90
C ILE A 396 20.10 5.87 19.56
N TYR A 397 20.65 5.40 18.43
CA TYR A 397 20.52 4.04 17.96
C TYR A 397 21.12 3.03 18.94
N GLU A 398 22.30 3.33 19.47
CA GLU A 398 23.04 2.45 20.38
C GLU A 398 22.50 2.50 21.81
N ASN A 399 22.06 3.66 22.30
CA ASN A 399 21.87 3.90 23.73
C ASN A 399 20.44 4.24 24.17
N MET A 400 19.57 4.73 23.27
CA MET A 400 18.23 5.21 23.64
C MET A 400 17.10 4.35 23.08
N ARG A 401 17.20 3.96 21.80
CA ARG A 401 16.10 3.35 21.05
C ARG A 401 15.46 2.12 21.72
N TYR A 402 16.26 1.22 22.29
CA TYR A 402 15.78 -0.03 22.91
C TYR A 402 14.85 0.19 24.13
N GLN A 403 14.80 1.42 24.66
CA GLN A 403 13.91 1.77 25.77
C GLN A 403 12.46 1.97 25.31
N TYR A 404 12.24 2.16 24.00
CA TYR A 404 10.96 2.58 23.44
C TYR A 404 10.37 1.57 22.43
N VAL A 405 11.22 0.75 21.80
CA VAL A 405 10.81 -0.28 20.84
C VAL A 405 11.56 -1.59 21.09
N ASP A 406 10.94 -2.72 20.73
CA ASP A 406 11.62 -4.01 20.75
C ASP A 406 12.50 -4.17 19.50
N ILE A 407 13.80 -3.94 19.67
CA ILE A 407 14.79 -4.04 18.59
C ILE A 407 15.09 -5.49 18.15
N PHE A 408 14.55 -6.48 18.86
CA PHE A 408 14.70 -7.90 18.52
C PHE A 408 13.42 -8.53 17.97
N ALA A 409 12.34 -7.76 17.86
CA ALA A 409 11.10 -8.22 17.25
C ALA A 409 11.33 -8.60 15.78
N GLU A 410 10.63 -9.64 15.33
CA GLU A 410 10.63 -10.05 13.91
C GLU A 410 9.79 -9.10 13.03
N ASP A 411 8.86 -8.37 13.66
CA ASP A 411 7.98 -7.37 13.04
C ASP A 411 8.68 -6.02 12.82
N ILE A 412 8.10 -5.16 11.98
CA ILE A 412 8.66 -3.83 11.70
C ILE A 412 8.55 -2.94 12.94
N ASN A 413 9.68 -2.45 13.45
CA ASN A 413 9.72 -1.56 14.61
C ASN A 413 10.58 -0.32 14.32
N VAL A 414 9.91 0.83 14.18
CA VAL A 414 10.55 2.11 13.92
C VAL A 414 10.47 3.02 15.14
N PHE A 415 11.62 3.54 15.57
CA PHE A 415 11.71 4.55 16.62
C PHE A 415 12.10 5.90 16.02
N GLY A 416 11.27 6.91 16.22
CA GLY A 416 11.48 8.26 15.73
C GLY A 416 11.65 9.27 16.86
N VAL A 417 12.53 10.25 16.65
CA VAL A 417 12.66 11.41 17.53
C VAL A 417 12.78 12.70 16.72
N VAL A 418 12.08 13.74 17.17
CA VAL A 418 12.07 15.08 16.57
C VAL A 418 12.50 16.09 17.61
N PHE A 419 13.53 16.87 17.32
CA PHE A 419 13.98 17.99 18.12
C PHE A 419 13.51 19.30 17.49
N ILE A 420 12.73 20.08 18.24
CA ILE A 420 12.26 21.41 17.82
C ILE A 420 12.87 22.47 18.72
N LYS A 421 13.83 23.21 18.16
CA LYS A 421 14.61 24.25 18.84
C LYS A 421 14.72 25.51 17.98
N LYS A 422 14.75 26.69 18.58
CA LYS A 422 15.01 27.96 17.89
C LYS A 422 16.44 28.02 17.37
N ASN A 423 16.62 28.64 16.20
CA ASN A 423 17.93 28.90 15.58
C ASN A 423 18.85 27.65 15.49
N MET A 424 18.26 26.49 15.17
CA MET A 424 18.98 25.22 15.09
C MET A 424 19.18 24.76 13.64
N GLU A 425 20.35 24.21 13.36
CA GLU A 425 20.65 23.47 12.14
C GLU A 425 21.40 22.18 12.45
N MET A 426 21.15 21.15 11.65
CA MET A 426 21.84 19.88 11.75
C MET A 426 22.84 19.74 10.61
N HIS A 427 24.05 19.29 10.96
CA HIS A 427 25.15 19.07 10.03
C HIS A 427 25.49 17.57 9.96
N VAL A 428 25.61 17.06 8.74
CA VAL A 428 26.06 15.69 8.44
C VAL A 428 26.98 15.77 7.21
N TYR A 429 28.13 15.08 7.25
CA TYR A 429 29.13 15.09 6.17
C TYR A 429 29.53 16.50 5.67
N GLY A 430 29.52 17.50 6.55
CA GLY A 430 29.85 18.89 6.20
C GLY A 430 28.76 19.65 5.44
N ARG A 431 27.56 19.07 5.29
CA ARG A 431 26.37 19.68 4.67
C ARG A 431 25.24 19.77 5.70
N GLN A 432 24.20 20.51 5.35
CA GLN A 432 23.03 20.68 6.19
C GLN A 432 21.90 19.78 5.73
N TYR A 433 21.19 19.23 6.71
CA TYR A 433 20.07 18.31 6.50
C TYR A 433 19.00 18.56 7.56
N THR A 434 17.80 18.05 7.33
CA THR A 434 16.65 18.17 8.24
C THR A 434 16.38 16.88 9.02
N GLY A 435 16.66 15.72 8.42
CA GLY A 435 16.39 14.43 9.04
C GLY A 435 17.39 13.36 8.60
N LEU A 436 17.38 12.25 9.32
CA LEU A 436 18.08 11.02 9.01
C LEU A 436 17.16 9.83 9.31
N GLY A 437 17.20 8.83 8.45
CA GLY A 437 16.44 7.59 8.57
C GLY A 437 17.28 6.38 8.22
N GLY A 438 17.03 5.25 8.88
CA GLY A 438 17.72 3.99 8.59
C GLY A 438 17.71 3.02 9.76
N GLY A 439 17.77 1.72 9.46
CA GLY A 439 17.90 0.67 10.49
C GLY A 439 16.74 0.60 11.49
N GLY A 440 15.54 1.04 11.11
CA GLY A 440 14.39 1.15 12.03
C GLY A 440 14.45 2.37 12.96
N GLN A 441 15.18 3.43 12.60
CA GLN A 441 15.20 4.69 13.34
C GLN A 441 14.97 5.89 12.44
N THR A 442 14.32 6.93 12.97
CA THR A 442 14.28 8.28 12.39
C THR A 442 14.75 9.32 13.41
N CYS A 443 15.48 10.34 12.96
CA CYS A 443 15.82 11.50 13.77
C CYS A 443 15.66 12.77 12.93
N ILE A 444 14.90 13.74 13.44
CA ILE A 444 14.59 14.99 12.75
C ILE A 444 15.01 16.17 13.61
N TRP A 445 15.73 17.11 13.01
CA TRP A 445 16.12 18.38 13.62
C TRP A 445 15.62 19.51 12.74
N LYS A 446 14.58 20.20 13.20
CA LYS A 446 14.00 21.31 12.45
C LYS A 446 13.82 22.50 13.38
N SER A 447 14.31 23.65 12.93
CA SER A 447 14.20 24.88 13.71
C SER A 447 12.75 25.32 13.85
N TRP A 448 12.42 25.90 15.01
CA TRP A 448 11.06 26.39 15.29
C TRP A 448 10.56 27.37 14.21
N GLU A 449 11.44 28.23 13.72
CA GLU A 449 11.16 29.23 12.69
C GLU A 449 10.71 28.63 11.35
N ARG A 450 11.04 27.36 11.08
CA ARG A 450 10.63 26.65 9.85
C ARG A 450 9.22 26.05 9.93
N TYR A 451 8.58 26.08 11.10
CA TYR A 451 7.20 25.63 11.28
C TYR A 451 6.17 26.73 11.09
N TYR A 452 6.59 27.99 11.20
CA TYR A 452 5.68 29.13 11.19
C TYR A 452 6.06 30.13 10.10
N ARG A 453 5.08 30.90 9.64
CA ARG A 453 5.34 32.11 8.85
C ARG A 453 6.07 33.15 9.71
N ALA A 454 6.57 34.21 9.08
CA ALA A 454 7.34 35.26 9.75
C ALA A 454 6.58 36.01 10.88
N ASP A 455 5.27 35.85 10.97
CA ASP A 455 4.45 36.35 12.08
C ASP A 455 4.62 35.54 13.40
N GLY A 456 5.26 34.37 13.31
CA GLY A 456 5.56 33.49 14.44
C GLY A 456 4.35 32.74 15.00
N VAL A 457 3.20 32.77 14.33
CA VAL A 457 1.96 32.15 14.82
C VAL A 457 1.17 31.39 13.75
N THR A 458 1.32 31.73 12.47
CA THR A 458 0.64 31.04 11.37
C THR A 458 1.43 29.80 10.99
N PRO A 459 0.87 28.58 11.10
CA PRO A 459 1.51 27.35 10.64
C PRO A 459 1.94 27.47 9.16
N LYS A 460 3.14 26.97 8.84
CA LYS A 460 3.71 26.96 7.48
C LYS A 460 3.94 25.55 6.97
N SER A 461 4.61 24.72 7.76
CA SER A 461 4.91 23.33 7.37
C SER A 461 5.23 22.48 8.58
N GLY A 462 4.54 21.37 8.75
CA GLY A 462 4.78 20.41 9.83
C GLY A 462 5.98 19.49 9.56
N ILE A 463 5.95 18.27 10.07
CA ILE A 463 6.97 17.24 9.85
C ILE A 463 6.43 15.93 9.31
N SER A 464 5.12 15.79 9.07
CA SER A 464 4.58 14.47 8.74
C SER A 464 5.17 13.89 7.45
N SER A 465 5.45 14.74 6.47
CA SER A 465 6.11 14.37 5.22
C SER A 465 7.56 13.91 5.43
N VAL A 466 8.29 14.64 6.28
CA VAL A 466 9.67 14.33 6.66
C VAL A 466 9.73 13.03 7.45
N GLN A 467 8.84 12.86 8.43
CA GLN A 467 8.74 11.64 9.21
C GLN A 467 8.42 10.44 8.33
N LEU A 468 7.52 10.57 7.35
CA LEU A 468 7.23 9.51 6.40
C LEU A 468 8.47 9.17 5.54
N HIS A 469 9.16 10.18 4.99
CA HIS A 469 10.42 10.00 4.24
C HIS A 469 11.47 9.22 5.06
N GLU A 470 11.75 9.69 6.28
CA GLU A 470 12.75 9.01 7.13
C GLU A 470 12.27 7.63 7.59
N THR A 471 10.97 7.43 7.78
CA THR A 471 10.39 6.11 8.14
C THR A 471 10.54 5.14 6.97
N MET A 472 10.40 5.61 5.74
CA MET A 472 10.62 4.80 4.54
C MET A 472 12.10 4.38 4.40
N HIS A 473 13.06 5.27 4.69
CA HIS A 473 14.47 4.87 4.86
C HIS A 473 14.65 3.84 5.98
N ALA A 474 13.96 4.05 7.11
CA ALA A 474 14.04 3.15 8.26
C ALA A 474 13.56 1.72 7.97
N ILE A 475 12.62 1.54 7.03
CA ILE A 475 12.14 0.23 6.55
C ILE A 475 12.83 -0.24 5.25
N GLY A 476 13.88 0.44 4.81
CA GLY A 476 14.79 -0.02 3.75
C GLY A 476 14.50 0.52 2.34
N ILE A 477 13.69 1.56 2.20
CA ILE A 477 13.45 2.24 0.92
C ILE A 477 14.48 3.34 0.76
N GLY A 478 15.22 3.37 -0.35
CA GLY A 478 16.15 4.45 -0.65
C GLY A 478 15.48 5.61 -1.39
N HIS A 479 16.27 6.61 -1.78
CA HIS A 479 15.79 7.74 -2.56
C HIS A 479 15.26 7.30 -3.95
N THR A 480 14.61 8.22 -4.66
CA THR A 480 14.25 8.03 -6.09
C THR A 480 15.31 8.59 -7.04
N TRP A 481 16.48 8.93 -6.50
CA TRP A 481 17.61 9.55 -7.20
C TRP A 481 18.95 9.06 -6.60
N ASP A 482 20.03 9.36 -7.30
CA ASP A 482 21.41 9.22 -6.84
C ASP A 482 22.22 10.43 -7.30
N THR A 483 23.44 10.60 -6.80
CA THR A 483 24.30 11.72 -7.20
C THR A 483 24.53 11.67 -8.70
N HIS A 484 24.19 12.76 -9.38
CA HIS A 484 24.12 12.93 -10.84
C HIS A 484 22.93 12.27 -11.55
N HIS A 485 21.94 11.75 -10.82
CA HIS A 485 20.77 11.06 -11.34
C HIS A 485 19.50 11.51 -10.63
N TYR A 486 18.95 12.67 -10.99
CA TYR A 486 17.90 13.35 -10.21
C TYR A 486 16.51 13.37 -10.86
N VAL A 487 16.33 12.82 -12.07
CA VAL A 487 15.04 12.93 -12.77
C VAL A 487 13.92 12.17 -12.04
N GLY A 488 14.22 11.06 -11.37
CA GLY A 488 13.22 10.31 -10.58
C GLY A 488 12.67 11.08 -9.37
N ASP A 489 13.36 12.15 -8.96
CA ASP A 489 12.98 13.00 -7.82
C ASP A 489 11.68 13.77 -8.04
N PHE A 490 11.26 13.93 -9.30
CA PHE A 490 10.03 14.62 -9.67
C PHE A 490 8.76 13.73 -9.58
N SER A 491 8.91 12.48 -9.14
CA SER A 491 7.78 11.59 -8.92
C SER A 491 6.97 11.98 -7.68
N LEU A 492 5.67 11.68 -7.70
CA LEU A 492 4.73 11.82 -6.59
C LEU A 492 5.05 10.81 -5.48
N SER A 493 6.20 10.98 -4.83
CA SER A 493 6.77 10.10 -3.83
C SER A 493 7.31 10.95 -2.66
N PRO A 494 7.18 10.47 -1.42
CA PRO A 494 7.80 11.14 -0.28
C PRO A 494 9.32 10.94 -0.30
N MET A 495 9.84 10.01 -1.11
CA MET A 495 11.28 9.74 -1.27
C MET A 495 11.99 10.72 -2.19
N GLY A 496 11.24 11.64 -2.81
CA GLY A 496 11.81 12.78 -3.51
C GLY A 496 12.34 13.84 -2.52
N TYR A 497 13.50 14.44 -2.79
CA TYR A 497 14.14 15.37 -1.87
C TYR A 497 13.46 16.75 -1.83
N PHE A 498 13.03 17.27 -2.99
CA PHE A 498 12.34 18.58 -3.05
C PHE A 498 10.84 18.47 -3.24
N ALA A 499 10.39 17.39 -3.87
CA ALA A 499 9.00 17.26 -4.25
C ALA A 499 8.04 17.12 -3.04
N SER A 500 8.57 16.70 -1.88
CA SER A 500 7.92 16.56 -0.55
C SER A 500 6.43 16.19 -0.61
N TYR A 501 6.08 15.23 -1.45
CA TYR A 501 4.70 14.83 -1.61
C TYR A 501 4.18 14.12 -0.37
N ASN A 502 2.97 14.50 0.02
CA ASN A 502 2.38 14.10 1.29
C ASN A 502 1.51 12.86 1.16
N GLY A 503 2.15 11.76 0.77
CA GLY A 503 1.54 10.46 0.59
C GLY A 503 2.47 9.51 -0.12
N THR A 504 2.00 8.30 -0.41
CA THR A 504 2.78 7.26 -1.10
C THR A 504 2.34 7.13 -2.55
N GLY A 505 3.30 7.22 -3.46
CA GLY A 505 3.08 7.11 -4.89
C GLY A 505 2.78 5.67 -5.33
N ALA A 506 2.31 5.50 -6.56
CA ALA A 506 2.10 4.20 -7.16
C ALA A 506 3.41 3.39 -7.26
N PHE A 507 4.54 4.04 -7.54
CA PHE A 507 5.85 3.39 -7.61
C PHE A 507 6.29 2.82 -6.26
N ASP A 508 6.20 3.62 -5.19
CA ASP A 508 6.53 3.19 -3.82
C ASP A 508 5.66 2.00 -3.40
N LYS A 509 4.34 2.11 -3.63
CA LYS A 509 3.35 1.06 -3.34
C LYS A 509 3.65 -0.22 -4.10
N ASN A 510 3.89 -0.13 -5.41
CA ASN A 510 4.17 -1.31 -6.23
C ASN A 510 5.43 -2.01 -5.75
N TRP A 511 6.51 -1.26 -5.53
CA TRP A 511 7.78 -1.81 -5.05
C TRP A 511 7.63 -2.57 -3.72
N VAL A 512 7.07 -1.88 -2.72
CA VAL A 512 6.95 -2.43 -1.37
C VAL A 512 5.96 -3.60 -1.33
N GLN A 513 4.81 -3.45 -1.98
CA GLN A 513 3.76 -4.47 -1.94
C GLN A 513 4.10 -5.69 -2.79
N SER A 514 4.75 -5.53 -3.95
CA SER A 514 5.15 -6.66 -4.79
C SER A 514 6.24 -7.49 -4.10
N THR A 515 7.25 -6.84 -3.51
CA THR A 515 8.33 -7.54 -2.82
C THR A 515 7.83 -8.26 -1.56
N PHE A 516 6.88 -7.67 -0.83
CA PHE A 516 6.23 -8.32 0.33
C PHE A 516 5.51 -9.61 -0.07
N VAL A 517 4.67 -9.60 -1.12
CA VAL A 517 3.95 -10.80 -1.57
C VAL A 517 4.86 -11.83 -2.23
N ASP A 518 5.90 -11.40 -2.95
CA ASP A 518 6.91 -12.31 -3.51
C ASP A 518 7.67 -13.04 -2.40
N GLN A 519 8.05 -12.32 -1.33
CA GLN A 519 8.70 -12.96 -0.19
C GLN A 519 7.78 -13.95 0.53
N MET A 520 6.51 -13.58 0.72
CA MET A 520 5.51 -14.50 1.25
C MET A 520 5.41 -15.77 0.40
N GLU A 521 5.39 -15.62 -0.93
CA GLU A 521 5.34 -16.75 -1.86
C GLU A 521 6.58 -17.66 -1.74
N VAL A 522 7.79 -17.11 -1.67
CA VAL A 522 9.02 -17.91 -1.50
C VAL A 522 8.95 -18.72 -0.19
N ARG A 523 8.55 -18.10 0.92
CA ARG A 523 8.39 -18.79 2.21
C ARG A 523 7.37 -19.93 2.14
N LEU A 524 6.24 -19.69 1.46
CA LEU A 524 5.19 -20.67 1.24
C LEU A 524 5.67 -21.84 0.38
N ALA A 525 6.36 -21.55 -0.72
CA ALA A 525 6.91 -22.56 -1.62
C ALA A 525 7.94 -23.44 -0.90
N SER A 526 8.87 -22.83 -0.16
CA SER A 526 9.85 -23.53 0.67
C SER A 526 9.19 -24.42 1.72
N ARG A 527 8.12 -23.94 2.37
CA ARG A 527 7.33 -24.74 3.32
C ARG A 527 6.61 -25.89 2.64
N TYR A 528 5.99 -25.67 1.49
CA TYR A 528 5.27 -26.71 0.75
C TYR A 528 6.20 -27.83 0.31
N GLN A 529 7.35 -27.51 -0.29
CA GLN A 529 8.27 -28.54 -0.77
C GLN A 529 8.81 -29.44 0.33
N LYS A 530 9.01 -28.93 1.55
CA LYS A 530 9.37 -29.75 2.72
C LYS A 530 8.35 -30.87 3.00
N HIS A 531 7.11 -30.69 2.57
CA HIS A 531 6.01 -31.63 2.78
C HIS A 531 5.43 -32.23 1.49
N ALA A 532 5.81 -31.73 0.31
CA ALA A 532 5.21 -32.06 -0.99
C ALA A 532 5.12 -33.56 -1.24
N GLY A 533 6.21 -34.30 -1.06
CA GLY A 533 6.20 -35.76 -1.25
C GLY A 533 5.18 -36.48 -0.39
N ASN A 534 4.99 -36.06 0.86
CA ASN A 534 3.98 -36.68 1.74
C ASN A 534 2.56 -36.23 1.38
N ILE A 535 2.38 -34.98 0.96
CA ILE A 535 1.08 -34.42 0.58
C ILE A 535 0.58 -35.04 -0.72
N GLU A 536 1.44 -35.10 -1.75
CA GLU A 536 1.14 -35.59 -3.10
C GLU A 536 0.91 -37.09 -3.13
N GLU A 537 1.64 -37.86 -2.31
CA GLU A 537 1.48 -39.32 -2.22
C GLU A 537 0.39 -39.76 -1.21
N SER A 538 -0.23 -38.82 -0.49
CA SER A 538 -1.23 -39.15 0.54
C SER A 538 -2.47 -39.79 -0.06
N ALA A 539 -2.85 -40.96 0.45
CA ALA A 539 -4.10 -41.63 0.09
C ALA A 539 -5.34 -41.03 0.80
N LEU A 540 -5.15 -40.07 1.70
CA LEU A 540 -6.24 -39.46 2.45
C LEU A 540 -6.96 -38.42 1.59
N GLN A 541 -8.26 -38.63 1.35
CA GLN A 541 -9.07 -37.73 0.52
C GLN A 541 -9.06 -36.27 1.01
N LYS A 542 -9.00 -36.07 2.33
CA LYS A 542 -8.91 -34.73 2.93
C LYS A 542 -7.59 -34.04 2.59
N THR A 543 -6.46 -34.76 2.61
CA THR A 543 -5.15 -34.23 2.21
C THR A 543 -5.14 -33.88 0.73
N ALA A 544 -5.66 -34.77 -0.13
CA ALA A 544 -5.78 -34.51 -1.57
C ALA A 544 -6.65 -33.28 -1.87
N TYR A 545 -7.77 -33.12 -1.15
CA TYR A 545 -8.61 -31.93 -1.26
C TYR A 545 -7.87 -30.65 -0.83
N ALA A 546 -7.14 -30.68 0.29
CA ALA A 546 -6.33 -29.54 0.71
C ALA A 546 -5.24 -29.20 -0.33
N HIS A 547 -4.60 -30.21 -0.91
CA HIS A 547 -3.63 -30.03 -2.00
C HIS A 547 -4.24 -29.32 -3.22
N ASP A 548 -5.42 -29.76 -3.69
CA ASP A 548 -6.13 -29.09 -4.79
C ASP A 548 -6.43 -27.61 -4.46
N ARG A 549 -6.79 -27.32 -3.21
CA ARG A 549 -7.05 -25.94 -2.75
C ARG A 549 -5.78 -25.09 -2.71
N ILE A 550 -4.66 -25.65 -2.24
CA ILE A 550 -3.36 -24.99 -2.26
C ILE A 550 -3.01 -24.54 -3.69
N LEU A 551 -3.06 -25.45 -4.65
CA LEU A 551 -2.77 -25.15 -6.06
C LEU A 551 -3.75 -24.13 -6.67
N GLN A 552 -5.03 -24.23 -6.31
CA GLN A 552 -6.04 -23.27 -6.73
C GLN A 552 -5.69 -21.85 -6.26
N TYR A 553 -5.36 -21.67 -4.98
CA TYR A 553 -5.05 -20.36 -4.43
C TYR A 553 -3.71 -19.82 -4.89
N TRP A 554 -2.71 -20.66 -5.15
CA TRP A 554 -1.50 -20.24 -5.85
C TRP A 554 -1.79 -19.71 -7.26
N GLY A 555 -2.62 -20.41 -8.02
CA GLY A 555 -3.05 -19.95 -9.34
C GLY A 555 -3.80 -18.61 -9.29
N ILE A 556 -4.61 -18.38 -8.25
CA ILE A 556 -5.25 -17.08 -8.01
C ILE A 556 -4.19 -16.02 -7.66
N ALA A 557 -3.25 -16.33 -6.77
CA ALA A 557 -2.19 -15.40 -6.38
C ALA A 557 -1.35 -14.94 -7.59
N HIS A 558 -0.90 -15.87 -8.45
CA HIS A 558 -0.17 -15.54 -9.68
C HIS A 558 -1.00 -14.70 -10.65
N HIS A 559 -2.29 -15.02 -10.80
CA HIS A 559 -3.21 -14.24 -11.64
C HIS A 559 -3.39 -12.82 -11.13
N GLU A 560 -3.58 -12.63 -9.82
CA GLU A 560 -3.72 -11.29 -9.23
C GLU A 560 -2.39 -10.51 -9.20
N TYR A 561 -1.25 -11.18 -9.04
CA TYR A 561 0.08 -10.57 -9.22
C TYR A 561 0.24 -10.02 -10.64
N SER A 562 -0.15 -10.81 -11.66
CA SER A 562 -0.08 -10.36 -13.07
C SER A 562 -0.95 -9.15 -13.39
N LYS A 563 -1.88 -8.79 -12.50
CA LYS A 563 -2.72 -7.59 -12.61
C LYS A 563 -2.25 -6.44 -11.72
N MET A 564 -1.17 -6.64 -10.96
CA MET A 564 -0.71 -5.74 -9.90
C MET A 564 -1.77 -5.52 -8.80
N ASN A 565 -2.60 -6.54 -8.53
CA ASN A 565 -3.60 -6.51 -7.46
C ASN A 565 -3.01 -7.15 -6.20
N TRP A 566 -2.14 -6.40 -5.54
CA TRP A 566 -1.33 -6.90 -4.42
C TRP A 566 -2.16 -7.38 -3.23
N SER A 567 -3.28 -6.71 -2.92
CA SER A 567 -4.20 -7.12 -1.84
C SER A 567 -4.88 -8.45 -2.09
N ALA A 568 -5.34 -8.71 -3.32
CA ALA A 568 -5.94 -9.99 -3.66
C ALA A 568 -4.88 -11.10 -3.78
N CYS A 569 -3.68 -10.76 -4.27
CA CYS A 569 -2.53 -11.67 -4.28
C CYS A 569 -2.16 -12.12 -2.86
N HIS A 570 -1.96 -11.17 -1.94
CA HIS A 570 -1.69 -11.44 -0.53
C HIS A 570 -2.79 -12.32 0.11
N SER A 571 -4.06 -11.98 -0.11
CA SER A 571 -5.19 -12.75 0.42
C SER A 571 -5.18 -14.20 -0.09
N ALA A 572 -4.88 -14.41 -1.38
CA ALA A 572 -4.78 -15.73 -1.96
C ALA A 572 -3.57 -16.53 -1.44
N LEU A 573 -2.41 -15.89 -1.24
CA LEU A 573 -1.25 -16.52 -0.62
C LEU A 573 -1.53 -16.91 0.84
N LYS A 574 -2.27 -16.08 1.59
CA LYS A 574 -2.72 -16.39 2.95
C LYS A 574 -3.64 -17.61 2.96
N ASP A 575 -4.62 -17.64 2.07
CA ASP A 575 -5.49 -18.82 1.91
C ASP A 575 -4.68 -20.08 1.53
N ALA A 576 -3.70 -19.96 0.63
CA ALA A 576 -2.80 -21.06 0.29
C ALA A 576 -2.01 -21.56 1.51
N ASN A 577 -1.51 -20.66 2.36
CA ASN A 577 -0.82 -20.99 3.61
C ASN A 577 -1.73 -21.77 4.58
N ASP A 578 -2.97 -21.33 4.72
CA ASP A 578 -3.94 -21.97 5.60
C ASP A 578 -4.28 -23.37 5.09
N TRP A 579 -4.47 -23.54 3.77
CA TRP A 579 -4.68 -24.86 3.17
C TRP A 579 -3.45 -25.76 3.25
N LEU A 580 -2.24 -25.21 3.13
CA LEU A 580 -1.00 -25.95 3.38
C LEU A 580 -0.92 -26.44 4.82
N THR A 581 -1.28 -25.58 5.78
CA THR A 581 -1.38 -25.96 7.19
C THR A 581 -2.38 -27.10 7.38
N ARG A 582 -3.55 -27.03 6.73
CA ARG A 582 -4.54 -28.12 6.76
C ARG A 582 -4.02 -29.41 6.13
N ALA A 583 -3.33 -29.32 4.99
CA ALA A 583 -2.73 -30.49 4.35
C ALA A 583 -1.72 -31.17 5.27
N ILE A 584 -0.81 -30.40 5.89
CA ILE A 584 0.19 -30.88 6.83
C ILE A 584 -0.47 -31.60 8.01
N TYR A 585 -1.40 -30.94 8.71
CA TYR A 585 -2.06 -31.57 9.86
C TYR A 585 -2.89 -32.79 9.46
N SER A 586 -3.55 -32.77 8.31
CA SER A 586 -4.38 -33.89 7.85
C SER A 586 -3.61 -35.19 7.62
N MET A 587 -2.29 -35.12 7.43
CA MET A 587 -1.43 -36.31 7.29
C MET A 587 -1.15 -36.98 8.64
N TYR A 588 -1.12 -36.21 9.73
CA TYR A 588 -0.68 -36.69 11.04
C TYR A 588 -1.83 -36.88 12.03
N ASP A 589 -2.89 -36.08 11.89
CA ASP A 589 -3.99 -36.03 12.84
C ASP A 589 -5.30 -36.56 12.21
N GLN A 590 -5.80 -37.64 12.83
CA GLN A 590 -7.08 -38.29 12.49
C GLN A 590 -8.05 -38.26 13.68
N GLU A 591 -7.69 -37.60 14.79
CA GLU A 591 -8.55 -37.47 15.96
C GLU A 591 -9.63 -36.43 15.68
N LEU A 592 -10.85 -36.65 16.16
CA LEU A 592 -11.91 -35.65 16.01
C LEU A 592 -11.73 -34.56 17.08
N PRO A 593 -12.00 -33.28 16.77
CA PRO A 593 -12.09 -32.26 17.81
C PRO A 593 -13.19 -32.62 18.81
N VAL A 594 -13.05 -32.17 20.05
CA VAL A 594 -14.03 -32.41 21.12
C VAL A 594 -14.82 -31.13 21.41
N ILE A 595 -16.14 -31.20 21.26
CA ILE A 595 -17.05 -30.15 21.74
C ILE A 595 -17.33 -30.42 23.22
N LYS A 596 -16.67 -29.68 24.12
CA LYS A 596 -16.77 -29.90 25.57
C LYS A 596 -18.12 -29.43 26.12
N GLU A 597 -18.54 -28.25 25.68
CA GLU A 597 -19.74 -27.58 26.13
C GLU A 597 -20.31 -26.78 24.96
N TRP A 598 -21.64 -26.69 24.88
CA TRP A 598 -22.31 -25.72 24.02
C TRP A 598 -23.70 -25.42 24.59
N ALA A 599 -24.23 -24.25 24.26
CA ALA A 599 -25.60 -23.90 24.62
C ALA A 599 -26.21 -22.94 23.60
N PHE A 600 -27.54 -23.00 23.52
CA PHE A 600 -28.36 -22.03 22.81
C PHE A 600 -29.19 -21.24 23.83
N ILE A 601 -29.04 -19.92 23.81
CA ILE A 601 -29.73 -18.99 24.70
C ILE A 601 -30.78 -18.26 23.87
N GLN A 602 -32.05 -18.61 24.10
CA GLN A 602 -33.17 -17.92 23.48
C GLN A 602 -33.42 -16.59 24.20
N ASN A 603 -33.40 -15.49 23.46
CA ASN A 603 -33.67 -14.17 24.01
C ASN A 603 -35.18 -13.92 23.96
N SER A 604 -35.79 -13.66 25.11
CA SER A 604 -37.25 -13.50 25.24
C SER A 604 -37.75 -12.09 24.87
N SER A 605 -36.85 -11.17 24.52
CA SER A 605 -37.18 -9.80 24.12
C SER A 605 -37.21 -9.69 22.60
N SER A 606 -38.17 -8.94 22.05
CA SER A 606 -38.30 -8.71 20.60
C SER A 606 -37.13 -7.95 19.96
N GLU A 607 -36.21 -7.43 20.78
CA GLU A 607 -35.02 -6.66 20.38
C GLU A 607 -33.72 -7.43 20.62
N GLY A 608 -33.76 -8.59 21.28
CA GLY A 608 -32.56 -9.36 21.63
C GLY A 608 -32.25 -10.46 20.61
N GLN A 609 -30.99 -10.56 20.18
CA GLN A 609 -30.53 -11.70 19.38
C GLN A 609 -30.44 -12.96 20.23
N ASN A 610 -30.80 -14.10 19.64
CA ASN A 610 -30.50 -15.40 20.23
C ASN A 610 -28.99 -15.62 20.14
N ILE A 611 -28.38 -16.29 21.11
CA ILE A 611 -26.93 -16.51 21.11
C ILE A 611 -26.68 -18.00 21.20
N LEU A 612 -25.84 -18.52 20.30
CA LEU A 612 -25.24 -19.83 20.45
C LEU A 612 -23.77 -19.67 20.79
N TRP A 613 -23.30 -20.45 21.75
CA TRP A 613 -21.89 -20.56 22.05
C TRP A 613 -21.45 -22.02 22.24
N ALA A 614 -20.18 -22.29 21.97
CA ALA A 614 -19.56 -23.60 22.08
C ALA A 614 -18.09 -23.50 22.51
N LYS A 615 -17.60 -24.52 23.20
CA LYS A 615 -16.19 -24.71 23.57
C LYS A 615 -15.66 -25.93 22.82
N GLY A 616 -14.95 -25.66 21.74
CA GLY A 616 -14.20 -26.67 21.00
C GLY A 616 -12.80 -26.84 21.59
N HIS A 617 -12.29 -28.07 21.56
CA HIS A 617 -10.93 -28.40 21.98
C HIS A 617 -10.36 -29.48 21.06
N ASP A 618 -9.12 -29.34 20.66
CA ASP A 618 -8.37 -30.41 20.00
C ASP A 618 -6.94 -30.48 20.57
N ASN A 619 -6.35 -31.67 20.61
CA ASN A 619 -5.04 -31.90 21.26
C ASN A 619 -3.86 -31.86 20.29
N LEU A 620 -4.09 -31.94 18.98
CA LEU A 620 -3.04 -32.15 17.98
C LEU A 620 -2.97 -30.98 16.99
N SER A 621 -4.03 -30.78 16.20
CA SER A 621 -4.08 -29.74 15.18
C SER A 621 -4.81 -28.48 15.63
N GLY A 622 -5.55 -28.53 16.73
CA GLY A 622 -6.33 -27.40 17.24
C GLY A 622 -7.63 -27.19 16.46
N VAL A 623 -8.57 -26.46 17.04
CA VAL A 623 -9.86 -26.17 16.38
C VAL A 623 -9.69 -25.04 15.38
N ASP A 624 -10.01 -25.31 14.11
CA ASP A 624 -9.97 -24.37 12.99
C ASP A 624 -11.26 -23.54 12.92
N ASN A 625 -12.41 -24.21 12.95
CA ASN A 625 -13.70 -23.56 12.75
C ASN A 625 -14.81 -24.21 13.58
N VAL A 626 -15.71 -23.39 14.14
CA VAL A 626 -16.95 -23.83 14.76
C VAL A 626 -18.13 -23.16 14.07
N THR A 627 -19.09 -23.98 13.66
CA THR A 627 -20.31 -23.54 12.98
C THR A 627 -21.54 -23.97 13.76
N ALA A 628 -22.51 -23.08 13.87
CA ALA A 628 -23.83 -23.34 14.40
C ALA A 628 -24.77 -23.66 13.24
N HIS A 629 -25.44 -24.80 13.33
CA HIS A 629 -26.39 -25.26 12.34
C HIS A 629 -27.79 -25.18 12.93
N ILE A 630 -28.70 -24.51 12.21
CA ILE A 630 -30.09 -24.31 12.64
C ILE A 630 -30.99 -24.71 11.49
N GLU A 631 -31.74 -25.77 11.68
CA GLU A 631 -32.75 -26.24 10.75
C GLU A 631 -34.12 -25.79 11.25
N ILE A 632 -34.78 -24.89 10.51
CA ILE A 632 -36.15 -24.42 10.78
C ILE A 632 -37.05 -24.97 9.69
N ASP A 633 -38.02 -25.81 10.06
CA ASP A 633 -38.99 -26.41 9.12
C ASP A 633 -38.33 -27.02 7.86
N SER A 634 -37.22 -27.74 8.08
CA SER A 634 -36.39 -28.39 7.04
C SER A 634 -35.54 -27.46 6.16
N VAL A 635 -35.35 -26.20 6.55
CA VAL A 635 -34.38 -25.29 5.94
C VAL A 635 -33.23 -25.07 6.92
N GLU A 636 -32.04 -25.54 6.54
CA GLU A 636 -30.82 -25.36 7.31
C GLU A 636 -30.15 -24.02 6.99
N THR A 637 -29.79 -23.28 8.05
CA THR A 637 -28.92 -22.11 7.99
C THR A 637 -27.68 -22.38 8.82
N ILE A 638 -26.50 -22.04 8.27
CA ILE A 638 -25.20 -22.23 8.92
C ILE A 638 -24.67 -20.85 9.31
N TYR A 639 -24.28 -20.71 10.58
CA TYR A 639 -23.68 -19.51 11.13
C TYR A 639 -22.23 -19.83 11.55
N VAL A 640 -21.28 -19.03 11.07
CA VAL A 640 -19.88 -19.11 11.52
C VAL A 640 -19.80 -18.48 12.92
N CYS A 641 -19.11 -19.14 13.83
CA CYS A 641 -18.87 -18.62 15.17
C CYS A 641 -17.56 -17.83 15.23
N GLU A 642 -17.56 -16.73 15.97
CA GLU A 642 -16.37 -15.96 16.31
C GLU A 642 -15.68 -16.58 17.51
N ASN A 643 -14.34 -16.69 17.46
CA ASN A 643 -13.53 -17.27 18.52
C ASN A 643 -13.00 -16.20 19.47
N HIS A 644 -13.34 -16.32 20.75
CA HIS A 644 -12.77 -15.53 21.85
C HIS A 644 -12.11 -16.47 22.85
N GLN A 645 -10.79 -16.64 22.73
CA GLN A 645 -9.96 -17.45 23.65
C GLN A 645 -10.48 -18.89 23.83
N GLY A 646 -10.90 -19.54 22.75
CA GLY A 646 -11.42 -20.91 22.74
C GLY A 646 -12.93 -21.03 23.00
N ASN A 647 -13.62 -19.90 23.22
CA ASN A 647 -15.08 -19.85 23.21
C ASN A 647 -15.57 -19.33 21.86
N TRP A 648 -16.39 -20.12 21.20
CA TRP A 648 -16.94 -19.82 19.89
C TRP A 648 -18.38 -19.35 20.06
N SER A 649 -18.77 -18.21 19.50
CA SER A 649 -20.15 -17.72 19.60
C SER A 649 -20.66 -17.05 18.33
N THR A 650 -21.98 -17.06 18.14
CA THR A 650 -22.63 -16.35 17.04
C THR A 650 -24.02 -15.85 17.44
N GLY A 651 -24.39 -14.71 16.86
CA GLY A 651 -25.72 -14.13 16.97
C GLY A 651 -26.68 -14.77 15.97
N ILE A 652 -27.81 -15.26 16.48
CA ILE A 652 -28.85 -15.94 15.70
C ILE A 652 -30.08 -15.05 15.68
N GLY A 653 -30.68 -14.91 14.49
CA GLY A 653 -31.91 -14.16 14.30
C GLY A 653 -33.10 -14.71 15.10
N ALA A 654 -34.21 -13.97 15.07
CA ALA A 654 -35.44 -14.41 15.69
C ALA A 654 -35.93 -15.73 15.07
N ILE A 655 -36.32 -16.67 15.92
CA ILE A 655 -36.86 -17.97 15.53
C ILE A 655 -38.38 -17.89 15.64
N PRO A 656 -39.16 -18.24 14.60
CA PRO A 656 -40.61 -18.23 14.66
C PRO A 656 -41.14 -19.14 15.78
N SER A 657 -42.13 -18.67 16.54
CA SER A 657 -42.69 -19.38 17.70
C SER A 657 -43.35 -20.72 17.37
N ASP A 658 -43.74 -20.90 16.10
CA ASP A 658 -44.56 -22.02 15.64
C ASP A 658 -43.75 -23.02 14.79
N SER A 659 -42.45 -22.78 14.62
CA SER A 659 -41.57 -23.62 13.81
C SER A 659 -40.97 -24.78 14.60
N TYR A 660 -40.70 -25.87 13.90
CA TYR A 660 -39.85 -26.93 14.43
C TYR A 660 -38.39 -26.60 14.17
N VAL A 661 -37.58 -26.58 15.22
CA VAL A 661 -36.19 -26.14 15.14
C VAL A 661 -35.25 -27.23 15.62
N ARG A 662 -34.22 -27.54 14.83
CA ARG A 662 -33.10 -28.41 15.25
C ARG A 662 -31.82 -27.59 15.26
N ILE A 663 -31.10 -27.63 16.36
CA ILE A 663 -29.86 -26.86 16.57
C ILE A 663 -28.75 -27.82 16.92
N TRP A 664 -27.61 -27.71 16.25
CA TRP A 664 -26.39 -28.42 16.63
C TRP A 664 -25.16 -27.60 16.27
N VAL A 665 -24.03 -27.98 16.84
CA VAL A 665 -22.73 -27.37 16.60
C VAL A 665 -21.86 -28.36 15.85
N LYS A 666 -21.12 -27.86 14.85
CA LYS A 666 -20.06 -28.59 14.17
C LYS A 666 -18.73 -27.90 14.45
N ALA A 667 -17.80 -28.62 15.07
CA ALA A 667 -16.41 -28.19 15.22
C ALA A 667 -15.55 -28.93 14.19
N THR A 668 -14.66 -28.20 13.52
CA THR A 668 -13.68 -28.73 12.57
C THR A 668 -12.28 -28.34 13.04
N ASP A 669 -11.36 -29.28 13.07
CA ASP A 669 -9.95 -29.03 13.39
C ASP A 669 -9.13 -28.64 12.14
N TRP A 670 -7.89 -28.22 12.33
CA TRP A 670 -7.00 -27.91 11.20
C TRP A 670 -6.66 -29.15 10.36
N ALA A 671 -6.75 -30.35 10.92
CA ALA A 671 -6.62 -31.60 10.18
C ALA A 671 -7.87 -31.98 9.35
N MET A 672 -8.89 -31.11 9.31
CA MET A 672 -10.18 -31.26 8.64
C MET A 672 -11.05 -32.41 9.16
N ASN A 673 -10.82 -32.88 10.38
CA ASN A 673 -11.73 -33.76 11.09
C ASN A 673 -12.90 -32.95 11.67
N SER A 674 -14.11 -33.51 11.65
CA SER A 674 -15.29 -32.83 12.16
C SER A 674 -15.97 -33.61 13.27
N ALA A 675 -16.35 -32.91 14.34
CA ALA A 675 -17.23 -33.42 15.38
C ALA A 675 -18.53 -32.63 15.41
N PHE A 676 -19.61 -33.32 15.79
CA PHE A 676 -20.94 -32.75 15.93
C PHE A 676 -21.39 -32.85 17.37
N SER A 677 -22.05 -31.82 17.87
CA SER A 677 -22.72 -31.91 19.16
C SER A 677 -23.98 -32.77 19.07
N ASP A 678 -24.57 -33.06 20.22
CA ASP A 678 -25.96 -33.51 20.26
C ASP A 678 -26.87 -32.47 19.58
N VAL A 679 -27.99 -32.93 19.00
CA VAL A 679 -29.01 -32.06 18.40
C VAL A 679 -30.03 -31.68 19.47
N VAL A 680 -30.26 -30.37 19.64
CA VAL A 680 -31.37 -29.85 20.46
C VAL A 680 -32.54 -29.56 19.54
N GLU A 681 -33.70 -30.15 19.87
CA GLU A 681 -34.94 -29.91 19.16
C GLU A 681 -35.84 -28.99 19.99
N LEU A 682 -36.19 -27.83 19.43
CA LEU A 682 -37.18 -26.94 20.00
C LEU A 682 -38.49 -27.18 19.24
N GLY A 683 -39.38 -27.93 19.87
CA GLY A 683 -40.71 -28.21 19.34
C GLY A 683 -41.77 -27.31 19.95
N VAL A 684 -42.80 -27.00 19.16
CA VAL A 684 -44.08 -26.52 19.69
C VAL A 684 -44.59 -27.63 20.61
N ALA A 685 -44.54 -27.40 21.93
CA ALA A 685 -45.50 -28.02 22.82
C ALA A 685 -46.86 -27.54 22.32
N SER A 686 -47.53 -28.34 21.48
CA SER A 686 -48.94 -28.13 21.21
C SER A 686 -49.56 -28.12 22.61
N ALA A 687 -49.96 -26.94 23.09
CA ALA A 687 -50.86 -26.84 24.20
C ALA A 687 -52.12 -27.57 23.72
N GLY A 688 -52.15 -28.88 23.95
CA GLY A 688 -53.32 -29.69 23.74
C GLY A 688 -54.36 -29.09 24.64
N LEU A 689 -55.21 -28.22 24.08
CA LEU A 689 -56.51 -27.94 24.66
C LEU A 689 -57.10 -29.31 25.04
N PRO A 690 -57.55 -29.53 26.28
CA PRO A 690 -58.04 -30.83 26.74
C PRO A 690 -59.38 -31.13 26.04
N PHE A 691 -59.29 -31.55 24.78
CA PHE A 691 -60.43 -31.97 23.96
C PHE A 691 -61.13 -33.23 24.48
N PRO A 692 -60.51 -34.16 25.26
CA PRO A 692 -61.24 -35.26 25.86
C PRO A 692 -62.22 -34.80 26.95
N GLU A 693 -61.91 -33.73 27.70
CA GLU A 693 -62.72 -33.30 28.85
C GLU A 693 -63.97 -32.53 28.41
N ILE A 694 -63.89 -31.73 27.34
CA ILE A 694 -65.04 -31.00 26.79
C ILE A 694 -66.07 -31.95 26.17
N ILE A 695 -65.64 -33.06 25.55
CA ILE A 695 -66.56 -34.08 25.00
C ILE A 695 -67.22 -34.88 26.14
N ILE A 696 -66.49 -35.25 27.20
CA ILE A 696 -67.06 -35.96 28.35
C ILE A 696 -68.09 -35.09 29.09
N VAL A 697 -67.81 -33.79 29.28
CA VAL A 697 -68.76 -32.85 29.90
C VAL A 697 -69.97 -32.62 29.00
N SER A 698 -69.78 -32.50 27.68
CA SER A 698 -70.89 -32.30 26.73
C SER A 698 -71.81 -33.52 26.64
N VAL A 699 -71.25 -34.75 26.65
CA VAL A 699 -72.03 -36.00 26.68
C VAL A 699 -72.74 -36.16 28.02
N ALA A 700 -72.11 -35.82 29.14
CA ALA A 700 -72.74 -35.86 30.47
C ALA A 700 -73.93 -34.89 30.56
N ILE A 701 -73.78 -33.65 30.06
CA ILE A 701 -74.86 -32.64 30.03
C ILE A 701 -76.01 -33.09 29.12
N LEU A 702 -75.72 -33.65 27.93
CA LEU A 702 -76.74 -34.19 27.02
C LEU A 702 -77.48 -35.39 27.62
N THR A 703 -76.79 -36.26 28.35
CA THR A 703 -77.39 -37.43 29.00
C THR A 703 -78.28 -37.01 30.18
N ILE A 704 -77.84 -36.02 30.98
CA ILE A 704 -78.65 -35.44 32.06
C ILE A 704 -79.87 -34.70 31.51
N ALA A 705 -79.72 -33.93 30.42
CA ALA A 705 -80.84 -33.24 29.76
C ALA A 705 -81.86 -34.25 29.18
N ALA A 706 -81.41 -35.34 28.57
CA ALA A 706 -82.28 -36.40 28.08
C ALA A 706 -83.00 -37.14 29.22
N ALA A 707 -82.32 -37.42 30.33
CA ALA A 707 -82.92 -38.03 31.51
C ALA A 707 -83.96 -37.11 32.18
N LEU A 708 -83.68 -35.81 32.29
CA LEU A 708 -84.63 -34.81 32.80
C LEU A 708 -85.84 -34.63 31.88
N PHE A 709 -85.64 -34.67 30.56
CA PHE A 709 -86.74 -34.62 29.58
C PHE A 709 -87.65 -35.84 29.67
N VAL A 710 -87.09 -37.06 29.78
CA VAL A 710 -87.87 -38.30 29.98
C VAL A 710 -88.58 -38.32 31.33
N TRP A 711 -87.96 -37.77 32.38
CA TRP A 711 -88.57 -37.65 33.70
C TRP A 711 -89.73 -36.65 33.74
N GLN A 712 -89.60 -35.48 33.09
CA GLN A 712 -90.71 -34.52 32.95
C GLN A 712 -91.86 -35.10 32.10
N ARG A 713 -91.57 -35.88 31.05
CA ARG A 713 -92.61 -36.52 30.22
C ARG A 713 -93.39 -37.62 30.96
N ARG A 714 -92.81 -38.25 31.98
CA ARG A 714 -93.50 -39.24 32.84
C ARG A 714 -94.37 -38.61 33.93
N ARG A 715 -94.15 -37.34 34.30
CA ARG A 715 -95.01 -36.59 35.25
C ARG A 715 -96.17 -35.83 34.59
N ALA A 716 -96.17 -35.68 33.27
CA ALA A 716 -97.21 -34.98 32.52
C ALA A 716 -98.21 -35.90 31.80
N ARG A 717 -98.51 -37.07 32.35
CA ARG A 717 -99.71 -37.84 31.97
C ARG A 717 -100.79 -37.67 33.03
N PRO A 718 -101.86 -36.91 32.74
CA PRO A 718 -103.07 -36.93 33.56
C PRO A 718 -103.80 -38.27 33.38
N GLU A 719 -104.34 -38.77 34.48
CA GLU A 719 -105.22 -39.95 34.53
C GLU A 719 -106.43 -39.75 33.59
N ILE A 720 -106.51 -40.57 32.54
CA ILE A 720 -107.66 -41.42 32.16
C ILE A 720 -107.10 -42.69 31.52
#